data_AF-A0A3S3M9Y2-F1
#
_entry.id   AF-A0A3S3M9Y2-F1
#
_cell.length_a   1.000
_cell.length_b   1.000
_cell.length_c   1.000
_cell.angle_alpha   90.00
_cell.angle_beta   90.00
_cell.angle_gamma   90.00
#
_symmetry.space_group_name_H-M   'P 1'
#
loop_
_entity.id
_entity.type
_entity.pdbx_description
1 polymer ?
#
loop_
_entity_poly.entity_id
_entity_poly.type
_entity_poly.pdbx_seq_one_letter_code
_entity_poly.pdbx_strand_id
1 'polypeptide(L)'
;MTLGTELAEGTPTRASRRAAAARPGATGLTRRQPLARHAASETTAQQWLRRGAVATALVGGPLTVIVFAALIAAGAFAWQALQVRDDLEGALDQGKSMVRAAASGDFDGIQRSGADIVDRAQRAHDTTHGPLWDLAADIPAIRNNVLAVRAVTEIAQTITSQSLPPMMTMMAASDDGDATAGAGGINLKPFLNAGAVIPTVLTSFDEASAIASSMDRTDVLPQISAPVDQVVQLIDQATPVLQTVDAHLPELLRAAGAERPMLYQLMIQTPAEIRATGGGIAQWLVLEVDNGRVDMLSQDTGVDLMYFDLPARGFDTQNGSLIRLPSATRALYPSEFVSWSSNFNMTPHFPTTVELFQATREMTEKPPFDGAISIDPIVLANLLEATGPLTLASGEIVDAGNAASVLMSEPYERFGMDNAAMDAYFNQVSAGMFAKLTGRDWDIGAMWGQIVRSAEQGRVYAWFEDAGLQGLAHQYGLDGTLREDTTEATQLGIYFNDYSIGKLEYHLNYSQYATCNADDRTITVTMDLHSTITEDIKSGYTLGLRNIERGIDLRTMMLDVLFFAPPGAEILSVDPEEGDRWDSTYHDRSGFDHSNPAESRTMLLEKGESRTVSYTVQLPEGDLGPLELRHTPGAHDTPVTIDANCAPLFRSPEGSDNIRLSKIG
;
A
#
# COMPACT_ATOMS: atom_id res chain seq x y z
N MET A 1 -60.90 2.52 17.15
CA MET A 1 -62.12 3.34 17.39
C MET A 1 -62.82 3.52 16.04
N THR A 2 -64.14 3.65 16.03
CA THR A 2 -65.03 3.89 14.86
C THR A 2 -64.62 5.10 13.99
N LEU A 3 -64.98 5.28 12.71
CA LEU A 3 -65.76 4.58 11.64
C LEU A 3 -65.39 5.28 10.30
N GLY A 4 -65.62 4.81 9.06
CA GLY A 4 -66.24 3.61 8.48
C GLY A 4 -65.91 3.53 6.95
N THR A 5 -66.07 2.40 6.25
CA THR A 5 -67.27 1.98 5.43
C THR A 5 -67.62 2.94 4.26
N GLU A 6 -67.92 2.55 3.01
CA GLU A 6 -68.10 1.28 2.24
C GLU A 6 -68.33 1.69 0.74
N LEU A 7 -68.25 0.95 -0.38
CA LEU A 7 -68.07 -0.46 -0.87
C LEU A 7 -67.11 -0.41 -2.11
N ALA A 8 -66.53 -1.46 -2.72
CA ALA A 8 -67.02 -2.66 -3.46
C ALA A 8 -67.85 -2.33 -4.75
N GLU A 9 -67.80 -3.08 -5.88
CA GLU A 9 -67.12 -4.34 -6.23
C GLU A 9 -67.10 -4.56 -7.79
N GLY A 10 -66.52 -5.65 -8.32
CA GLY A 10 -67.01 -6.29 -9.57
C GLY A 10 -66.21 -6.17 -10.89
N THR A 11 -65.32 -7.13 -11.14
CA THR A 11 -64.70 -7.53 -12.44
C THR A 11 -65.69 -8.37 -13.32
N PRO A 12 -65.36 -8.94 -14.53
CA PRO A 12 -64.20 -8.78 -15.44
C PRO A 12 -64.52 -8.80 -16.99
N THR A 13 -63.45 -8.88 -17.82
CA THR A 13 -63.29 -9.68 -19.08
C THR A 13 -63.73 -9.22 -20.50
N ARG A 14 -62.69 -9.07 -21.36
CA ARG A 14 -62.44 -9.65 -22.72
C ARG A 14 -63.23 -9.24 -24.00
N ALA A 15 -62.40 -8.95 -25.02
CA ALA A 15 -62.43 -9.43 -26.43
C ALA A 15 -63.25 -8.73 -27.54
N SER A 16 -62.55 -7.85 -28.28
CA SER A 16 -62.50 -7.73 -29.76
C SER A 16 -63.68 -8.19 -30.67
N ARG A 17 -64.26 -7.23 -31.42
CA ARG A 17 -64.74 -7.33 -32.83
C ARG A 17 -64.92 -5.91 -33.38
N ARG A 18 -64.28 -5.49 -34.48
CA ARG A 18 -64.58 -5.69 -35.92
C ARG A 18 -65.97 -5.19 -36.40
N ALA A 19 -65.92 -4.05 -37.12
CA ALA A 19 -66.65 -3.72 -38.35
C ALA A 19 -68.19 -3.48 -38.37
N ALA A 20 -68.53 -2.18 -38.51
CA ALA A 20 -69.30 -1.57 -39.61
C ALA A 20 -70.70 -2.10 -40.04
N ALA A 21 -71.72 -1.25 -39.85
CA ALA A 21 -72.94 -1.09 -40.66
C ALA A 21 -73.69 0.18 -40.21
N ALA A 22 -74.55 0.87 -40.98
CA ALA A 22 -74.73 1.04 -42.43
C ALA A 22 -75.81 2.14 -42.66
N ARG A 23 -75.94 2.68 -43.87
CA ARG A 23 -77.26 3.04 -44.45
C ARG A 23 -77.21 3.13 -45.98
N PRO A 24 -78.28 2.75 -46.72
CA PRO A 24 -78.20 2.49 -48.16
C PRO A 24 -78.78 3.63 -49.03
N GLY A 25 -78.35 3.65 -50.30
CA GLY A 25 -79.01 4.37 -51.39
C GLY A 25 -78.71 3.65 -52.70
N ALA A 26 -79.74 3.10 -53.35
CA ALA A 26 -79.58 2.22 -54.52
C ALA A 26 -80.19 2.80 -55.79
N THR A 27 -79.70 2.30 -56.94
CA THR A 27 -80.22 2.29 -58.33
C THR A 27 -79.38 3.05 -59.36
N GLY A 28 -79.43 2.61 -60.63
CA GLY A 28 -78.98 3.41 -61.78
C GLY A 28 -77.82 2.87 -62.65
N LEU A 29 -77.82 1.60 -63.07
CA LEU A 29 -76.94 1.16 -64.16
C LEU A 29 -77.41 1.72 -65.52
N THR A 30 -76.61 2.56 -66.18
CA THR A 30 -76.63 2.70 -67.66
C THR A 30 -75.23 2.96 -68.22
N ARG A 31 -74.92 2.37 -69.38
CA ARG A 31 -73.59 2.39 -70.01
C ARG A 31 -73.66 3.18 -71.33
N ARG A 32 -73.05 4.38 -71.38
CA ARG A 32 -72.90 5.17 -72.62
C ARG A 32 -71.54 5.87 -72.71
N GLN A 33 -70.71 5.37 -73.62
CA GLN A 33 -69.87 6.22 -74.49
C GLN A 33 -70.75 6.75 -75.65
N PRO A 34 -70.30 7.68 -76.51
CA PRO A 34 -69.00 8.34 -76.56
C PRO A 34 -69.09 9.89 -76.51
N LEU A 35 -67.95 10.57 -76.60
CA LEU A 35 -67.69 11.59 -77.64
C LEU A 35 -66.23 12.06 -77.58
N ALA A 36 -65.53 12.01 -78.71
CA ALA A 36 -64.19 12.61 -78.82
C ALA A 36 -64.29 14.13 -78.97
N ARG A 37 -63.38 14.87 -78.34
CA ARG A 37 -63.14 16.30 -78.61
C ARG A 37 -61.74 16.45 -79.16
N HIS A 38 -61.59 17.21 -80.24
CA HIS A 38 -60.28 17.49 -80.83
C HIS A 38 -59.48 18.42 -79.92
N ALA A 39 -58.21 18.07 -79.67
CA ALA A 39 -57.21 19.01 -79.16
C ALA A 39 -56.54 19.74 -80.34
N ALA A 40 -56.33 21.04 -80.22
CA ALA A 40 -55.58 21.80 -81.21
C ALA A 40 -54.06 21.52 -81.08
N SER A 41 -53.31 21.66 -82.16
CA SER A 41 -51.87 21.46 -82.17
C SER A 41 -51.11 22.59 -81.46
N GLU A 42 -50.36 22.26 -80.40
CA GLU A 42 -49.35 23.17 -79.82
C GLU A 42 -48.31 23.60 -80.88
N THR A 43 -47.84 24.84 -80.80
CA THR A 43 -46.84 25.36 -81.76
C THR A 43 -45.40 25.13 -81.29
N THR A 44 -44.48 24.96 -82.24
CA THR A 44 -43.08 24.56 -82.00
C THR A 44 -42.29 25.49 -81.08
N ALA A 45 -42.69 26.76 -80.93
CA ALA A 45 -42.07 27.70 -79.99
C ALA A 45 -42.21 27.26 -78.52
N GLN A 46 -43.36 26.68 -78.14
CA GLN A 46 -43.61 26.24 -76.75
C GLN A 46 -42.77 25.01 -76.37
N GLN A 47 -42.39 24.19 -77.35
CA GLN A 47 -41.60 22.98 -77.11
C GLN A 47 -40.15 23.28 -76.70
N TRP A 48 -39.54 24.37 -77.19
CA TRP A 48 -38.18 24.75 -76.82
C TRP A 48 -38.06 25.25 -75.38
N LEU A 49 -38.97 26.12 -74.94
CA LEU A 49 -39.01 26.60 -73.55
C LEU A 49 -39.28 25.44 -72.56
N ARG A 50 -40.19 24.51 -72.91
CA ARG A 50 -40.39 23.28 -72.13
C ARG A 50 -39.13 22.41 -72.08
N ARG A 51 -38.42 22.20 -73.19
CA ARG A 51 -37.19 21.39 -73.21
C ARG A 51 -36.06 21.99 -72.39
N GLY A 52 -35.90 23.31 -72.38
CA GLY A 52 -34.95 24.00 -71.50
C GLY A 52 -35.27 23.77 -70.02
N ALA A 53 -36.51 24.07 -69.60
CA ALA A 53 -36.93 23.92 -68.20
C ALA A 53 -36.97 22.46 -67.71
N VAL A 54 -37.30 21.51 -68.60
CA VAL A 54 -37.30 20.07 -68.26
C VAL A 54 -35.87 19.52 -68.18
N ALA A 55 -34.91 20.03 -68.94
CA ALA A 55 -33.51 19.64 -68.79
C ALA A 55 -32.91 20.11 -67.45
N THR A 56 -33.15 21.36 -67.05
CA THR A 56 -32.72 21.84 -65.73
C THR A 56 -33.49 21.19 -64.58
N ALA A 57 -34.75 20.78 -64.76
CA ALA A 57 -35.48 19.99 -63.77
C ALA A 57 -35.01 18.52 -63.67
N LEU A 58 -34.71 17.85 -64.79
CA LEU A 58 -34.28 16.44 -64.80
C LEU A 58 -32.81 16.24 -64.40
N VAL A 59 -31.94 17.24 -64.57
CA VAL A 59 -30.56 17.19 -64.06
C VAL A 59 -30.47 17.84 -62.68
N GLY A 60 -31.09 19.00 -62.49
CA GLY A 60 -31.07 19.73 -61.22
C GLY A 60 -31.87 19.05 -60.11
N GLY A 61 -32.98 18.39 -60.42
CA GLY A 61 -33.82 17.67 -59.45
C GLY A 61 -33.08 16.52 -58.72
N PRO A 62 -32.49 15.54 -59.41
CA PRO A 62 -31.70 14.52 -58.74
C PRO A 62 -30.44 15.11 -58.07
N LEU A 63 -29.81 16.14 -58.64
CA LEU A 63 -28.66 16.78 -57.99
C LEU A 63 -29.06 17.47 -56.68
N THR A 64 -30.19 18.19 -56.61
CA THR A 64 -30.65 18.82 -55.37
C THR A 64 -31.12 17.79 -54.36
N VAL A 65 -31.72 16.67 -54.78
CA VAL A 65 -32.03 15.55 -53.86
C VAL A 65 -30.74 14.94 -53.29
N ILE A 66 -29.71 14.72 -54.11
CA ILE A 66 -28.40 14.22 -53.64
C ILE A 66 -27.73 15.21 -52.70
N VAL A 67 -27.70 16.52 -53.03
CA VAL A 67 -27.13 17.56 -52.18
C VAL A 67 -27.90 17.71 -50.87
N PHE A 68 -29.23 17.63 -50.89
CA PHE A 68 -30.06 17.72 -49.68
C PHE A 68 -29.91 16.48 -48.80
N ALA A 69 -29.81 15.29 -49.40
CA ALA A 69 -29.48 14.06 -48.69
C ALA A 69 -28.06 14.11 -48.07
N ALA A 70 -27.08 14.64 -48.79
CA ALA A 70 -25.72 14.84 -48.29
C ALA A 70 -25.66 15.87 -47.14
N LEU A 71 -26.45 16.96 -47.21
CA LEU A 71 -26.57 17.93 -46.12
C LEU A 71 -27.27 17.34 -44.88
N ILE A 72 -28.29 16.50 -45.06
CA ILE A 72 -28.92 15.75 -43.97
C ILE A 72 -27.93 14.75 -43.36
N ALA A 73 -27.20 14.00 -44.19
CA ALA A 73 -26.20 13.05 -43.73
C ALA A 73 -25.04 13.74 -42.98
N ALA A 74 -24.55 14.88 -43.48
CA ALA A 74 -23.53 15.68 -42.81
C ALA A 74 -24.03 16.29 -41.50
N GLY A 75 -25.28 16.75 -41.45
CA GLY A 75 -25.91 17.24 -40.21
C GLY A 75 -26.12 16.13 -39.17
N ALA A 76 -26.54 14.95 -39.60
CA ALA A 76 -26.68 13.76 -38.76
C ALA A 76 -25.32 13.24 -38.26
N PHE A 77 -24.30 13.22 -39.11
CA PHE A 77 -22.93 12.87 -38.74
C PHE A 77 -22.33 13.88 -37.76
N ALA A 78 -22.52 15.18 -37.97
CA ALA A 78 -22.07 16.21 -37.03
C ALA A 78 -22.78 16.11 -35.67
N TRP A 79 -24.07 15.76 -35.66
CA TRP A 79 -24.80 15.48 -34.43
C TRP A 79 -24.31 14.20 -33.74
N GLN A 80 -24.02 13.13 -34.49
CA GLN A 80 -23.41 11.91 -33.95
C GLN A 80 -22.00 12.16 -33.40
N ALA A 81 -21.18 13.00 -34.04
CA ALA A 81 -19.85 13.35 -33.53
C ALA A 81 -19.92 14.14 -32.22
N LEU A 82 -20.93 15.02 -32.06
CA LEU A 82 -21.22 15.67 -30.78
C LEU A 82 -21.72 14.65 -29.74
N GLN A 83 -22.62 13.73 -30.11
CA GLN A 83 -23.11 12.69 -29.19
C GLN A 83 -21.97 11.78 -28.71
N VAL A 84 -21.08 11.33 -29.60
CA VAL A 84 -19.91 10.50 -29.26
C VAL A 84 -18.99 11.23 -28.29
N ARG A 85 -18.75 12.53 -28.51
CA ARG A 85 -18.02 13.37 -27.56
C ARG A 85 -18.74 13.45 -26.21
N ASP A 86 -20.04 13.74 -26.19
CA ASP A 86 -20.82 13.94 -24.97
C ASP A 86 -20.98 12.63 -24.16
N ASP A 87 -21.03 11.47 -24.83
CA ASP A 87 -20.97 10.15 -24.19
C ASP A 87 -19.56 9.88 -23.60
N LEU A 88 -18.48 10.18 -24.32
CA LEU A 88 -17.09 10.01 -23.84
C LEU A 88 -16.72 10.98 -22.69
N GLU A 89 -17.03 12.27 -22.82
CA GLU A 89 -16.83 13.27 -21.76
C GLU A 89 -17.64 12.90 -20.50
N GLY A 90 -18.89 12.45 -20.68
CA GLY A 90 -19.72 11.93 -19.60
C GLY A 90 -19.14 10.68 -18.93
N ALA A 91 -18.52 9.77 -19.69
CA ALA A 91 -17.87 8.58 -19.14
C ALA A 91 -16.64 8.96 -18.29
N LEU A 92 -15.86 9.96 -18.71
CA LEU A 92 -14.73 10.48 -17.92
C LEU A 92 -15.20 11.17 -16.62
N ASP A 93 -16.30 11.92 -16.65
CA ASP A 93 -16.85 12.56 -15.44
C ASP A 93 -17.52 11.56 -14.48
N GLN A 94 -18.11 10.49 -14.99
CA GLN A 94 -18.52 9.35 -14.18
C GLN A 94 -17.32 8.58 -13.63
N GLY A 95 -16.22 8.42 -14.37
CA GLY A 95 -14.98 7.81 -13.88
C GLY A 95 -14.43 8.54 -12.66
N LYS A 96 -14.34 9.88 -12.72
CA LYS A 96 -13.97 10.73 -11.56
C LYS A 96 -14.93 10.57 -10.38
N SER A 97 -16.19 10.22 -10.64
CA SER A 97 -17.22 10.04 -9.60
C SER A 97 -17.19 8.63 -8.99
N MET A 98 -16.87 7.62 -9.80
CA MET A 98 -16.57 6.26 -9.38
C MET A 98 -15.33 6.22 -8.48
N VAL A 99 -14.26 6.96 -8.81
CA VAL A 99 -13.06 7.10 -7.96
C VAL A 99 -13.39 7.75 -6.61
N ARG A 100 -14.21 8.81 -6.59
CA ARG A 100 -14.68 9.43 -5.33
C ARG A 100 -15.54 8.46 -4.50
N ALA A 101 -16.41 7.69 -5.15
CA ALA A 101 -17.24 6.69 -4.49
C ALA A 101 -16.41 5.52 -3.92
N ALA A 102 -15.36 5.09 -4.64
CA ALA A 102 -14.41 4.09 -4.14
C ALA A 102 -13.65 4.60 -2.90
N ALA A 103 -13.14 5.83 -2.93
CA ALA A 103 -12.48 6.45 -1.78
C ALA A 103 -13.39 6.62 -0.55
N SER A 104 -14.72 6.71 -0.73
CA SER A 104 -15.69 6.84 0.37
C SER A 104 -16.47 5.55 0.68
N GLY A 105 -16.15 4.41 0.05
CA GLY A 105 -16.90 3.16 0.22
C GLY A 105 -18.37 3.18 -0.26
N ASP A 106 -18.76 4.12 -1.13
CA ASP A 106 -20.12 4.21 -1.71
C ASP A 106 -20.28 3.17 -2.83
N PHE A 107 -20.48 1.89 -2.46
CA PHE A 107 -20.66 0.79 -3.41
C PHE A 107 -21.83 1.03 -4.39
N ASP A 108 -22.94 1.62 -3.92
CA ASP A 108 -24.05 2.08 -4.76
C ASP A 108 -23.56 3.11 -5.80
N GLY A 109 -22.70 4.04 -5.39
CA GLY A 109 -22.09 5.06 -6.25
C GLY A 109 -21.15 4.49 -7.30
N ILE A 110 -20.34 3.52 -6.90
CA ILE A 110 -19.46 2.79 -7.81
C ILE A 110 -20.29 2.04 -8.86
N GLN A 111 -21.32 1.29 -8.44
CA GLN A 111 -22.17 0.52 -9.36
C GLN A 111 -22.97 1.42 -10.30
N ARG A 112 -23.56 2.52 -9.79
CA ARG A 112 -24.29 3.52 -10.61
C ARG A 112 -23.40 4.19 -11.64
N SER A 113 -22.19 4.61 -11.23
CA SER A 113 -21.24 5.27 -12.14
C SER A 113 -20.68 4.29 -13.16
N GLY A 114 -20.30 3.07 -12.73
CA GLY A 114 -19.81 1.99 -13.59
C GLY A 114 -20.81 1.60 -14.69
N ALA A 115 -22.10 1.49 -14.34
CA ALA A 115 -23.15 1.21 -15.32
C ALA A 115 -23.29 2.32 -16.37
N ASP A 116 -23.34 3.61 -15.97
CA ASP A 116 -23.44 4.73 -16.93
C ASP A 116 -22.17 4.88 -17.78
N ILE A 117 -20.99 4.47 -17.28
CA ILE A 117 -19.74 4.40 -18.07
C ILE A 117 -19.86 3.34 -19.17
N VAL A 118 -20.27 2.11 -18.85
CA VAL A 118 -20.44 1.02 -19.84
C VAL A 118 -21.48 1.41 -20.90
N ASP A 119 -22.63 1.93 -20.46
CA ASP A 119 -23.71 2.36 -21.35
C ASP A 119 -23.28 3.51 -22.28
N ARG A 120 -22.41 4.43 -21.83
CA ARG A 120 -21.83 5.50 -22.66
C ARG A 120 -20.83 4.96 -23.67
N ALA A 121 -19.89 4.12 -23.24
CA ALA A 121 -18.88 3.55 -24.12
C ALA A 121 -19.53 2.71 -25.24
N GLN A 122 -20.54 1.90 -24.91
CA GLN A 122 -21.29 1.13 -25.89
C GLN A 122 -22.02 2.04 -26.90
N ARG A 123 -22.72 3.08 -26.44
CA ARG A 123 -23.39 4.03 -27.35
C ARG A 123 -22.41 4.76 -28.27
N ALA A 124 -21.26 5.17 -27.74
CA ALA A 124 -20.22 5.84 -28.52
C ALA A 124 -19.68 4.88 -29.59
N HIS A 125 -19.34 3.64 -29.22
CA HIS A 125 -18.87 2.59 -30.11
C HIS A 125 -19.89 2.20 -31.20
N ASP A 126 -21.15 1.97 -30.83
CA ASP A 126 -22.22 1.63 -31.77
C ASP A 126 -22.48 2.78 -32.76
N THR A 127 -22.34 4.03 -32.29
CA THR A 127 -22.50 5.21 -33.13
C THR A 127 -21.34 5.35 -34.13
N THR A 128 -20.10 5.20 -33.68
CA THR A 128 -18.91 5.30 -34.55
C THR A 128 -18.80 4.14 -35.52
N HIS A 129 -19.36 2.96 -35.22
CA HIS A 129 -19.44 1.82 -36.13
C HIS A 129 -20.75 1.79 -36.96
N GLY A 130 -21.53 2.87 -36.92
CA GLY A 130 -22.72 3.04 -37.74
C GLY A 130 -22.43 3.45 -39.20
N PRO A 131 -23.40 3.27 -40.12
CA PRO A 131 -23.20 3.43 -41.57
C PRO A 131 -22.91 4.86 -42.04
N LEU A 132 -23.21 5.89 -41.22
CA LEU A 132 -22.78 7.26 -41.52
C LEU A 132 -21.28 7.47 -41.30
N TRP A 133 -20.67 6.70 -40.40
CA TRP A 133 -19.24 6.77 -40.12
C TRP A 133 -18.42 5.93 -41.10
N ASP A 134 -18.97 4.83 -41.64
CA ASP A 134 -18.34 4.12 -42.76
C ASP A 134 -18.22 5.03 -43.99
N LEU A 135 -19.31 5.70 -44.35
CA LEU A 135 -19.34 6.69 -45.43
C LEU A 135 -18.42 7.90 -45.17
N ALA A 136 -18.12 8.21 -43.91
CA ALA A 136 -17.17 9.26 -43.55
C ALA A 136 -15.70 8.77 -43.58
N ALA A 137 -15.45 7.48 -43.28
CA ALA A 137 -14.13 6.87 -43.36
C ALA A 137 -13.62 6.74 -44.82
N ASP A 138 -14.54 6.64 -45.79
CA ASP A 138 -14.22 6.69 -47.23
C ASP A 138 -13.75 8.09 -47.71
N ILE A 139 -13.91 9.16 -46.93
CA ILE A 139 -13.56 10.54 -47.32
C ILE A 139 -12.11 10.86 -46.92
N PRO A 140 -11.15 10.96 -47.86
CA PRO A 140 -9.72 11.03 -47.52
C PRO A 140 -9.32 12.23 -46.65
N ALA A 141 -10.04 13.35 -46.77
CA ALA A 141 -9.76 14.58 -46.02
C ALA A 141 -10.15 14.53 -44.53
N ILE A 142 -10.93 13.53 -44.09
CA ILE A 142 -11.31 13.32 -42.68
C ILE A 142 -11.04 11.89 -42.19
N ARG A 143 -10.78 10.94 -43.08
CA ARG A 143 -10.59 9.51 -42.80
C ARG A 143 -9.81 9.20 -41.53
N ASN A 144 -8.62 9.77 -41.37
CA ASN A 144 -7.77 9.45 -40.22
C ASN A 144 -8.36 9.96 -38.90
N ASN A 145 -9.09 11.08 -38.90
CA ASN A 145 -9.84 11.56 -37.75
C ASN A 145 -11.07 10.68 -37.44
N VAL A 146 -11.77 10.19 -38.47
CA VAL A 146 -12.89 9.24 -38.32
C VAL A 146 -12.40 7.90 -37.73
N LEU A 147 -11.27 7.39 -38.22
CA LEU A 147 -10.66 6.15 -37.72
C LEU A 147 -10.07 6.32 -36.30
N ALA A 148 -9.47 7.46 -36.00
CA ALA A 148 -8.98 7.75 -34.64
C ALA A 148 -10.13 7.82 -33.62
N VAL A 149 -11.27 8.42 -33.96
CA VAL A 149 -12.45 8.41 -33.08
C VAL A 149 -13.05 7.00 -32.94
N ARG A 150 -13.03 6.17 -33.99
CA ARG A 150 -13.38 4.74 -33.88
C ARG A 150 -12.47 4.04 -32.87
N ALA A 151 -11.15 4.19 -33.00
CA ALA A 151 -10.17 3.62 -32.07
C ALA A 151 -10.37 4.09 -30.62
N VAL A 152 -10.65 5.39 -30.39
CA VAL A 152 -11.00 5.91 -29.05
C VAL A 152 -12.22 5.18 -28.47
N THR A 153 -13.29 5.02 -29.25
CA THR A 153 -14.50 4.33 -28.79
C THR A 153 -14.34 2.82 -28.64
N GLU A 154 -13.44 2.21 -29.40
CA GLU A 154 -13.06 0.79 -29.28
C GLU A 154 -12.24 0.55 -28.01
N ILE A 155 -11.21 1.36 -27.76
CA ILE A 155 -10.42 1.36 -26.52
C ILE A 155 -11.33 1.52 -25.30
N ALA A 156 -12.20 2.54 -25.30
CA ALA A 156 -13.14 2.78 -24.22
C ALA A 156 -14.04 1.55 -23.99
N GLN A 157 -14.68 1.05 -25.05
CA GLN A 157 -15.57 -0.10 -25.00
C GLN A 157 -14.86 -1.38 -24.51
N THR A 158 -13.64 -1.66 -24.97
CA THR A 158 -12.84 -2.82 -24.55
C THR A 158 -12.61 -2.79 -23.04
N ILE A 159 -12.08 -1.69 -22.51
CA ILE A 159 -11.83 -1.52 -21.07
C ILE A 159 -13.14 -1.63 -20.29
N THR A 160 -14.17 -0.88 -20.69
CA THR A 160 -15.40 -0.78 -19.89
C THR A 160 -16.20 -2.08 -19.92
N SER A 161 -16.33 -2.75 -21.06
CA SER A 161 -17.17 -3.95 -21.18
C SER A 161 -16.50 -5.22 -20.65
N GLN A 162 -15.17 -5.34 -20.72
CA GLN A 162 -14.45 -6.48 -20.17
C GLN A 162 -14.19 -6.32 -18.66
N SER A 163 -13.82 -5.13 -18.19
CA SER A 163 -13.25 -4.97 -16.85
C SER A 163 -14.23 -4.47 -15.79
N LEU A 164 -15.19 -3.58 -16.13
CA LEU A 164 -16.14 -3.07 -15.13
C LEU A 164 -17.16 -4.11 -14.65
N PRO A 165 -17.77 -4.98 -15.50
CA PRO A 165 -18.77 -5.95 -15.02
C PRO A 165 -18.21 -6.98 -14.03
N PRO A 166 -17.00 -7.58 -14.24
CA PRO A 166 -16.37 -8.43 -13.23
C PRO A 166 -16.04 -7.68 -11.94
N MET A 167 -15.49 -6.45 -12.01
CA MET A 167 -15.24 -5.62 -10.82
C MET A 167 -16.52 -5.29 -10.05
N MET A 168 -17.61 -4.90 -10.73
CA MET A 168 -18.91 -4.65 -10.10
C MET A 168 -19.51 -5.92 -9.47
N THR A 169 -19.30 -7.08 -10.08
CA THR A 169 -19.74 -8.39 -9.52
C THR A 169 -18.94 -8.77 -8.27
N MET A 170 -17.62 -8.59 -8.32
CA MET A 170 -16.70 -8.77 -7.19
C MET A 170 -17.05 -7.88 -6.00
N MET A 171 -17.36 -6.59 -6.25
CA MET A 171 -17.78 -5.66 -5.21
C MET A 171 -19.17 -6.02 -4.65
N ALA A 172 -20.14 -6.39 -5.49
CA ALA A 172 -21.47 -6.79 -5.03
C ALA A 172 -21.43 -8.04 -4.11
N ALA A 173 -20.50 -8.98 -4.33
CA ALA A 173 -20.28 -10.12 -3.44
C ALA A 173 -19.75 -9.74 -2.03
N SER A 174 -19.46 -8.45 -1.78
CA SER A 174 -19.07 -7.92 -0.46
C SER A 174 -20.27 -7.57 0.42
N ASP A 175 -21.42 -7.29 -0.17
CA ASP A 175 -22.65 -6.78 0.49
C ASP A 175 -23.56 -7.90 1.02
N ASP A 176 -23.14 -9.17 0.87
CA ASP A 176 -23.91 -10.40 1.14
C ASP A 176 -24.15 -10.67 2.65
N GLY A 177 -24.14 -9.63 3.49
CA GLY A 177 -24.63 -9.61 4.88
C GLY A 177 -23.86 -10.46 5.89
N ASP A 178 -22.64 -10.91 5.56
CA ASP A 178 -21.95 -11.92 6.37
C ASP A 178 -21.48 -11.36 7.73
N ALA A 179 -22.03 -11.92 8.81
CA ALA A 179 -21.88 -11.40 10.16
C ALA A 179 -20.48 -11.61 10.76
N THR A 180 -19.57 -12.27 10.03
CA THR A 180 -18.13 -12.34 10.36
C THR A 180 -17.49 -10.95 10.44
N ALA A 181 -18.02 -9.96 9.70
CA ALA A 181 -17.61 -8.56 9.78
C ALA A 181 -18.05 -7.84 11.08
N GLY A 182 -18.80 -8.50 11.97
CA GLY A 182 -19.37 -7.91 13.20
C GLY A 182 -18.37 -7.56 14.31
N ALA A 183 -17.10 -7.94 14.16
CA ALA A 183 -16.03 -7.67 15.13
C ALA A 183 -14.67 -7.43 14.42
N GLY A 184 -14.52 -6.29 13.75
CA GLY A 184 -13.21 -5.73 13.39
C GLY A 184 -12.37 -6.43 12.32
N GLY A 185 -12.96 -7.29 11.49
CA GLY A 185 -12.27 -7.96 10.38
C GLY A 185 -12.42 -7.28 9.01
N ILE A 186 -11.57 -7.65 8.06
CA ILE A 186 -11.67 -7.37 6.62
C ILE A 186 -12.49 -8.48 5.94
N ASN A 187 -13.43 -8.14 5.06
CA ASN A 187 -14.16 -9.15 4.28
C ASN A 187 -13.29 -9.62 3.10
N LEU A 188 -12.84 -10.88 3.10
CA LEU A 188 -11.98 -11.42 2.05
C LEU A 188 -12.72 -11.82 0.77
N LYS A 189 -14.06 -11.90 0.76
CA LYS A 189 -14.85 -12.32 -0.42
C LYS A 189 -14.56 -11.53 -1.71
N PRO A 190 -14.48 -10.18 -1.73
CA PRO A 190 -14.04 -9.44 -2.92
C PRO A 190 -12.63 -9.84 -3.36
N PHE A 191 -11.67 -9.89 -2.44
CA PHE A 191 -10.27 -10.21 -2.74
C PHE A 191 -10.06 -11.64 -3.26
N LEU A 192 -10.80 -12.62 -2.74
CA LEU A 192 -10.83 -14.00 -3.25
C LEU A 192 -11.32 -14.10 -4.70
N ASN A 193 -12.23 -13.21 -5.11
CA ASN A 193 -12.68 -13.12 -6.51
C ASN A 193 -11.73 -12.27 -7.37
N ALA A 194 -10.96 -11.36 -6.78
CA ALA A 194 -10.08 -10.44 -7.50
C ALA A 194 -9.01 -11.16 -8.35
N GLY A 195 -8.49 -12.31 -7.90
CA GLY A 195 -7.53 -13.13 -8.66
C GLY A 195 -8.07 -13.74 -9.97
N ALA A 196 -9.39 -13.68 -10.22
CA ALA A 196 -9.98 -13.96 -11.54
C ALA A 196 -10.29 -12.68 -12.34
N VAL A 197 -10.41 -11.54 -11.65
CA VAL A 197 -10.74 -10.24 -12.25
C VAL A 197 -9.48 -9.54 -12.77
N ILE A 198 -8.41 -9.44 -11.97
CA ILE A 198 -7.21 -8.67 -12.33
C ILE A 198 -6.57 -9.14 -13.64
N PRO A 199 -6.42 -10.45 -13.94
CA PRO A 199 -5.93 -10.90 -15.24
C PRO A 199 -6.84 -10.49 -16.42
N THR A 200 -8.15 -10.36 -16.17
CA THR A 200 -9.12 -9.86 -17.16
C THR A 200 -8.97 -8.35 -17.38
N VAL A 201 -8.63 -7.58 -16.33
CA VAL A 201 -8.31 -6.14 -16.47
C VAL A 201 -7.00 -5.94 -17.23
N LEU A 202 -5.95 -6.69 -16.89
CA LEU A 202 -4.67 -6.66 -17.58
C LEU A 202 -4.81 -7.02 -19.07
N THR A 203 -5.63 -8.03 -19.40
CA THR A 203 -5.92 -8.40 -20.80
C THR A 203 -6.60 -7.25 -21.57
N SER A 204 -7.58 -6.57 -20.98
CA SER A 204 -8.26 -5.45 -21.65
C SER A 204 -7.35 -4.22 -21.84
N PHE A 205 -6.39 -4.03 -20.91
CA PHE A 205 -5.36 -3.00 -20.98
C PHE A 205 -4.33 -3.27 -22.09
N ASP A 206 -3.91 -4.53 -22.27
CA ASP A 206 -3.07 -4.96 -23.39
C ASP A 206 -3.80 -4.78 -24.74
N GLU A 207 -5.08 -5.18 -24.83
CA GLU A 207 -5.90 -4.98 -26.03
C GLU A 207 -6.10 -3.49 -26.36
N ALA A 208 -6.41 -2.65 -25.37
CA ALA A 208 -6.51 -1.21 -25.53
C ALA A 208 -5.20 -0.58 -26.03
N SER A 209 -4.06 -1.02 -25.50
CA SER A 209 -2.73 -0.55 -25.90
C SER A 209 -2.36 -1.00 -27.32
N ALA A 210 -2.77 -2.21 -27.73
CA ALA A 210 -2.64 -2.69 -29.10
C ALA A 210 -3.48 -1.86 -30.10
N ILE A 211 -4.72 -1.50 -29.74
CA ILE A 211 -5.55 -0.61 -30.56
C ILE A 211 -4.89 0.78 -30.67
N ALA A 212 -4.49 1.38 -29.56
CA ALA A 212 -3.90 2.73 -29.49
C ALA A 212 -2.55 2.89 -30.24
N SER A 213 -1.80 1.80 -30.37
CA SER A 213 -0.54 1.72 -31.12
C SER A 213 -0.71 1.36 -32.60
N SER A 214 -1.82 0.68 -32.97
CA SER A 214 -2.16 0.39 -34.37
C SER A 214 -2.72 1.59 -35.16
N MET A 215 -3.18 2.63 -34.45
CA MET A 215 -3.83 3.82 -35.02
C MET A 215 -2.87 4.67 -35.87
N ASP A 216 -3.27 4.99 -37.11
CA ASP A 216 -2.58 6.00 -37.94
C ASP A 216 -2.80 7.41 -37.35
N ARG A 217 -1.72 8.02 -36.87
CA ARG A 217 -1.71 9.35 -36.24
C ARG A 217 -1.48 10.50 -37.23
N THR A 218 -1.33 10.20 -38.53
CA THR A 218 -1.11 11.21 -39.58
C THR A 218 -2.35 12.10 -39.76
N ASP A 219 -2.16 13.42 -39.68
CA ASP A 219 -3.20 14.45 -39.81
C ASP A 219 -4.42 14.29 -38.86
N VAL A 220 -4.22 13.60 -37.72
CA VAL A 220 -5.21 13.52 -36.64
C VAL A 220 -5.19 14.80 -35.80
N LEU A 221 -6.37 15.33 -35.47
CA LEU A 221 -6.53 16.54 -34.68
C LEU A 221 -6.11 16.32 -33.21
N PRO A 222 -5.42 17.27 -32.56
CA PRO A 222 -4.99 17.14 -31.16
C PRO A 222 -6.13 16.87 -30.17
N GLN A 223 -7.35 17.31 -30.49
CA GLN A 223 -8.56 17.05 -29.70
C GLN A 223 -8.98 15.57 -29.68
N ILE A 224 -8.45 14.74 -30.59
CA ILE A 224 -8.72 13.30 -30.69
C ILE A 224 -7.50 12.50 -30.21
N SER A 225 -6.27 12.95 -30.50
CA SER A 225 -5.07 12.23 -30.06
C SER A 225 -4.80 12.36 -28.56
N ALA A 226 -4.94 13.56 -27.98
CA ALA A 226 -4.60 13.79 -26.57
C ALA A 226 -5.44 12.95 -25.57
N PRO A 227 -6.74 12.67 -25.80
CA PRO A 227 -7.48 11.69 -25.00
C PRO A 227 -6.95 10.25 -25.12
N VAL A 228 -6.46 9.81 -26.29
CA VAL A 228 -5.82 8.49 -26.44
C VAL A 228 -4.54 8.45 -25.62
N ASP A 229 -3.71 9.48 -25.72
CA ASP A 229 -2.43 9.55 -25.00
C ASP A 229 -2.65 9.56 -23.47
N GLN A 230 -3.72 10.18 -22.98
CA GLN A 230 -4.12 10.12 -21.57
C GLN A 230 -4.57 8.72 -21.13
N VAL A 231 -5.35 8.01 -21.95
CA VAL A 231 -5.80 6.64 -21.62
C VAL A 231 -4.63 5.66 -21.63
N VAL A 232 -3.73 5.74 -22.63
CA VAL A 232 -2.51 4.92 -22.66
C VAL A 232 -1.62 5.23 -21.45
N GLN A 233 -1.40 6.50 -21.11
CA GLN A 233 -0.63 6.88 -19.93
C GLN A 233 -1.23 6.31 -18.62
N LEU A 234 -2.55 6.27 -18.49
CA LEU A 234 -3.22 5.66 -17.32
C LEU A 234 -3.07 4.14 -17.30
N ILE A 235 -3.08 3.48 -18.46
CA ILE A 235 -2.79 2.04 -18.58
C ILE A 235 -1.32 1.75 -18.19
N ASP A 236 -0.37 2.48 -18.77
CA ASP A 236 1.06 2.34 -18.48
C ASP A 236 1.38 2.54 -16.99
N GLN A 237 0.60 3.35 -16.29
CA GLN A 237 0.69 3.59 -14.84
C GLN A 237 0.00 2.51 -13.99
N ALA A 238 -1.16 2.01 -14.42
CA ALA A 238 -1.96 1.06 -13.65
C ALA A 238 -1.53 -0.41 -13.86
N THR A 239 -1.04 -0.78 -15.05
CA THR A 239 -0.61 -2.14 -15.38
C THR A 239 0.46 -2.69 -14.41
N PRO A 240 1.55 -1.97 -14.08
CA PRO A 240 2.55 -2.48 -13.14
C PRO A 240 1.97 -2.73 -11.74
N VAL A 241 1.16 -1.81 -11.23
CA VAL A 241 0.52 -1.95 -9.91
C VAL A 241 -0.42 -3.16 -9.88
N LEU A 242 -1.25 -3.33 -10.91
CA LEU A 242 -2.14 -4.48 -11.03
C LEU A 242 -1.36 -5.80 -11.17
N GLN A 243 -0.23 -5.82 -11.89
CA GLN A 243 0.65 -7.00 -11.97
C GLN A 243 1.29 -7.34 -10.61
N THR A 244 1.75 -6.34 -9.85
CA THR A 244 2.26 -6.54 -8.48
C THR A 244 1.17 -7.04 -7.53
N VAL A 245 -0.07 -6.56 -7.63
CA VAL A 245 -1.19 -7.08 -6.84
C VAL A 245 -1.52 -8.52 -7.27
N ASP A 246 -1.67 -8.81 -8.56
CA ASP A 246 -2.00 -10.16 -9.05
C ASP A 246 -0.96 -11.21 -8.62
N ALA A 247 0.33 -10.86 -8.71
CA ALA A 247 1.45 -11.73 -8.36
C ALA A 247 1.63 -11.98 -6.85
N HIS A 248 0.93 -11.25 -5.98
CA HIS A 248 1.11 -11.29 -4.52
C HIS A 248 -0.21 -11.43 -3.72
N LEU A 249 -1.36 -11.33 -4.41
CA LEU A 249 -2.69 -11.52 -3.83
C LEU A 249 -2.87 -12.91 -3.17
N PRO A 250 -2.35 -14.03 -3.71
CA PRO A 250 -2.44 -15.33 -3.03
C PRO A 250 -1.73 -15.34 -1.67
N GLU A 251 -0.53 -14.76 -1.59
CA GLU A 251 0.27 -14.62 -0.37
C GLU A 251 -0.44 -13.73 0.64
N LEU A 252 -0.94 -12.56 0.21
CA LEU A 252 -1.70 -11.63 1.06
C LEU A 252 -3.01 -12.23 1.58
N LEU A 253 -3.71 -13.04 0.76
CA LEU A 253 -4.89 -13.79 1.20
C LEU A 253 -4.52 -14.88 2.21
N ARG A 254 -3.38 -15.58 2.05
CA ARG A 254 -2.88 -16.54 3.04
C ARG A 254 -2.53 -15.83 4.35
N ALA A 255 -1.87 -14.67 4.31
CA ALA A 255 -1.59 -13.87 5.50
C ALA A 255 -2.87 -13.41 6.22
N ALA A 256 -3.91 -13.06 5.47
CA ALA A 256 -5.23 -12.75 6.00
C ALA A 256 -6.03 -13.99 6.47
N GLY A 257 -5.44 -15.18 6.48
CA GLY A 257 -6.08 -16.40 6.97
C GLY A 257 -7.18 -16.97 6.07
N ALA A 258 -7.11 -16.76 4.75
CA ALA A 258 -8.11 -17.27 3.81
C ALA A 258 -8.09 -18.81 3.63
N GLU A 259 -6.93 -19.44 3.88
CA GLU A 259 -6.74 -20.89 3.76
C GLU A 259 -6.92 -21.63 5.10
N ARG A 260 -6.55 -20.97 6.21
CA ARG A 260 -6.57 -21.46 7.59
C ARG A 260 -6.37 -20.28 8.56
N PRO A 261 -6.65 -20.44 9.86
CA PRO A 261 -6.13 -19.53 10.88
C PRO A 261 -4.59 -19.42 10.83
N MET A 262 -4.11 -18.20 11.02
CA MET A 262 -2.70 -17.82 11.06
C MET A 262 -2.38 -17.19 12.43
N LEU A 263 -1.27 -17.60 13.05
CA LEU A 263 -0.86 -17.15 14.38
C LEU A 263 0.33 -16.19 14.30
N TYR A 264 0.10 -14.92 14.64
CA TYR A 264 1.09 -13.86 14.57
C TYR A 264 1.58 -13.40 15.95
N GLN A 265 2.86 -13.04 16.04
CA GLN A 265 3.44 -12.30 17.16
C GLN A 265 3.57 -10.82 16.79
N LEU A 266 2.97 -9.90 17.57
CA LEU A 266 3.22 -8.46 17.45
C LEU A 266 4.17 -8.01 18.57
N MET A 267 5.46 -7.90 18.26
CA MET A 267 6.54 -7.50 19.18
C MET A 267 6.56 -5.99 19.37
N ILE A 268 6.36 -5.53 20.61
CA ILE A 268 6.39 -4.10 20.94
C ILE A 268 7.78 -3.76 21.50
N GLN A 269 8.58 -3.07 20.69
CA GLN A 269 9.90 -2.55 21.10
C GLN A 269 9.75 -1.27 21.91
N THR A 270 10.66 -1.02 22.85
CA THR A 270 10.75 0.25 23.59
C THR A 270 12.08 0.96 23.28
N PRO A 271 12.14 1.87 22.30
CA PRO A 271 13.38 2.59 21.94
C PRO A 271 14.07 3.35 23.08
N ALA A 272 13.35 3.64 24.16
CA ALA A 272 13.93 4.19 25.37
C ALA A 272 14.83 3.23 26.16
N GLU A 273 14.70 1.91 25.95
CA GLU A 273 15.61 0.88 26.44
C GLU A 273 16.28 0.25 25.19
N ILE A 274 17.21 0.98 24.58
CA ILE A 274 17.60 0.78 23.18
C ILE A 274 18.17 -0.63 22.90
N ARG A 275 17.87 -1.21 21.73
CA ARG A 275 18.41 -2.48 21.22
C ARG A 275 18.63 -2.37 19.72
N ALA A 276 19.45 -3.22 19.11
CA ALA A 276 19.91 -3.03 17.73
C ALA A 276 18.79 -2.76 16.69
N THR A 277 17.63 -3.42 16.79
CA THR A 277 16.45 -3.21 15.92
C THR A 277 15.52 -2.06 16.33
N GLY A 278 15.84 -1.31 17.39
CA GLY A 278 15.03 -0.23 17.95
C GLY A 278 15.09 -0.22 19.48
N GLY A 279 14.55 -1.23 20.14
CA GLY A 279 14.40 -1.23 21.60
C GLY A 279 13.96 -2.57 22.20
N GLY A 280 14.14 -2.73 23.52
CA GLY A 280 13.86 -3.99 24.22
C GLY A 280 12.41 -4.47 24.07
N ILE A 281 12.24 -5.77 23.80
CA ILE A 281 10.93 -6.42 23.61
C ILE A 281 10.44 -6.95 24.97
N ALA A 282 9.82 -6.07 25.77
CA ALA A 282 9.30 -6.42 27.09
C ALA A 282 7.94 -7.15 27.05
N GLN A 283 7.16 -6.93 26.00
CA GLN A 283 5.81 -7.47 25.81
C GLN A 283 5.48 -7.67 24.33
N TRP A 284 4.55 -8.58 24.03
CA TRP A 284 4.05 -8.81 22.68
C TRP A 284 2.60 -9.29 22.71
N LEU A 285 1.86 -9.02 21.62
CA LEU A 285 0.53 -9.60 21.42
C LEU A 285 0.66 -10.92 20.66
N VAL A 286 -0.19 -11.89 20.99
CA VAL A 286 -0.42 -13.10 20.19
C VAL A 286 -1.77 -12.92 19.49
N LEU A 287 -1.74 -12.84 18.16
CA LEU A 287 -2.91 -12.57 17.33
C LEU A 287 -3.26 -13.80 16.50
N GLU A 288 -4.53 -14.16 16.45
CA GLU A 288 -5.08 -15.11 15.47
C GLU A 288 -5.72 -14.33 14.32
N VAL A 289 -5.42 -14.71 13.08
CA VAL A 289 -6.02 -14.14 11.87
C VAL A 289 -6.72 -15.26 11.10
N ASP A 290 -8.04 -15.23 11.06
CA ASP A 290 -8.89 -16.25 10.42
C ASP A 290 -9.92 -15.56 9.51
N ASN A 291 -9.86 -15.87 8.21
CA ASN A 291 -10.74 -15.32 7.17
C ASN A 291 -10.92 -13.78 7.25
N GLY A 292 -9.82 -13.07 7.51
CA GLY A 292 -9.74 -11.61 7.62
C GLY A 292 -10.19 -11.01 8.96
N ARG A 293 -10.66 -11.81 9.94
CA ARG A 293 -10.86 -11.34 11.32
C ARG A 293 -9.55 -11.45 12.09
N VAL A 294 -9.24 -10.45 12.92
CA VAL A 294 -8.07 -10.43 13.80
C VAL A 294 -8.53 -10.50 15.26
N ASP A 295 -8.19 -11.57 15.96
CA ASP A 295 -8.47 -11.74 17.39
C ASP A 295 -7.17 -11.71 18.21
N MET A 296 -7.14 -10.93 19.30
CA MET A 296 -6.03 -10.96 20.25
C MET A 296 -6.22 -12.12 21.24
N LEU A 297 -5.46 -13.20 21.06
CA LEU A 297 -5.53 -14.39 21.92
C LEU A 297 -4.91 -14.15 23.30
N SER A 298 -3.77 -13.45 23.34
CA SER A 298 -3.10 -13.06 24.59
C SER A 298 -2.21 -11.82 24.39
N GLN A 299 -1.86 -11.20 25.52
CA GLN A 299 -0.74 -10.29 25.67
C GLN A 299 0.25 -11.01 26.61
N ASP A 300 1.39 -11.42 26.06
CA ASP A 300 2.41 -12.18 26.77
C ASP A 300 3.55 -11.21 27.20
N THR A 301 4.19 -11.48 28.33
CA THR A 301 5.27 -10.62 28.88
C THR A 301 6.58 -11.38 29.00
N GLY A 302 7.70 -10.65 28.86
CA GLY A 302 9.03 -11.19 29.16
C GLY A 302 9.21 -11.54 30.65
N VAL A 303 8.48 -10.87 31.55
CA VAL A 303 8.50 -11.17 32.99
C VAL A 303 7.95 -12.57 33.25
N ASP A 304 6.74 -12.87 32.77
CA ASP A 304 6.13 -14.18 32.97
C ASP A 304 6.91 -15.29 32.27
N LEU A 305 7.41 -15.01 31.06
CA LEU A 305 8.19 -15.97 30.27
C LEU A 305 9.52 -16.34 30.96
N MET A 306 10.27 -15.34 31.47
CA MET A 306 11.60 -15.54 32.06
C MET A 306 11.57 -15.98 33.54
N TYR A 307 10.59 -15.53 34.33
CA TYR A 307 10.53 -15.85 35.77
C TYR A 307 9.64 -17.05 36.11
N PHE A 308 8.67 -17.41 35.26
CA PHE A 308 7.73 -18.51 35.55
C PHE A 308 7.72 -19.61 34.47
N ASP A 309 7.37 -19.30 33.22
CA ASP A 309 7.14 -20.33 32.18
C ASP A 309 8.42 -21.13 31.86
N LEU A 310 9.53 -20.48 31.49
CA LEU A 310 10.77 -21.18 31.13
C LEU A 310 11.43 -21.89 32.34
N PRO A 311 11.53 -21.29 33.55
CA PRO A 311 12.04 -21.99 34.73
C PRO A 311 11.18 -23.20 35.14
N ALA A 312 9.85 -23.14 34.99
CA ALA A 312 8.97 -24.28 35.24
C ALA A 312 9.21 -25.46 34.27
N ARG A 313 9.75 -25.17 33.07
CA ARG A 313 10.22 -26.16 32.09
C ARG A 313 11.68 -26.58 32.29
N GLY A 314 12.37 -26.04 33.30
CA GLY A 314 13.75 -26.39 33.65
C GLY A 314 14.83 -25.65 32.86
N PHE A 315 14.49 -24.56 32.17
CA PHE A 315 15.48 -23.68 31.53
C PHE A 315 16.18 -22.80 32.58
N ASP A 316 17.49 -22.64 32.44
CA ASP A 316 18.30 -21.72 33.25
C ASP A 316 18.34 -20.35 32.55
N THR A 317 17.59 -19.36 33.04
CA THR A 317 17.57 -18.00 32.45
C THR A 317 18.84 -17.18 32.73
N GLN A 318 19.79 -17.68 33.53
CA GLN A 318 21.08 -17.04 33.77
C GLN A 318 22.18 -17.59 32.87
N ASN A 319 22.25 -18.92 32.69
CA ASN A 319 23.35 -19.59 31.97
C ASN A 319 22.91 -20.42 30.75
N GLY A 320 21.60 -20.48 30.47
CA GLY A 320 21.03 -21.20 29.33
C GLY A 320 21.26 -20.51 27.99
N SER A 321 20.90 -21.20 26.92
CA SER A 321 20.99 -20.72 25.54
C SER A 321 19.87 -21.40 24.75
N LEU A 322 18.87 -20.65 24.29
CA LEU A 322 17.71 -21.21 23.58
C LEU A 322 18.09 -21.78 22.21
N ILE A 323 18.92 -21.05 21.48
CA ILE A 323 19.51 -21.47 20.20
C ILE A 323 21.03 -21.67 20.34
N ARG A 324 21.68 -22.22 19.30
CA ARG A 324 23.13 -22.45 19.29
C ARG A 324 23.84 -21.55 18.28
N LEU A 325 24.19 -20.34 18.70
CA LEU A 325 24.99 -19.41 17.90
C LEU A 325 26.36 -19.99 17.47
N PRO A 326 26.87 -19.66 16.27
CA PRO A 326 28.26 -19.85 15.88
C PRO A 326 29.24 -19.22 16.88
N SER A 327 30.48 -19.71 16.93
CA SER A 327 31.48 -19.19 17.88
C SER A 327 31.89 -17.74 17.63
N ALA A 328 31.86 -17.29 16.37
CA ALA A 328 32.14 -15.89 16.02
C ALA A 328 30.98 -14.97 16.42
N THR A 329 29.73 -15.39 16.22
CA THR A 329 28.53 -14.62 16.59
C THR A 329 28.40 -14.52 18.10
N ARG A 330 28.66 -15.61 18.83
CA ARG A 330 28.70 -15.62 20.30
C ARG A 330 29.90 -14.88 20.91
N ALA A 331 30.82 -14.36 20.10
CA ALA A 331 31.90 -13.49 20.56
C ALA A 331 31.51 -12.00 20.50
N LEU A 332 30.51 -11.63 19.69
CA LEU A 332 29.98 -10.26 19.59
C LEU A 332 29.06 -9.90 20.76
N TYR A 333 28.19 -10.82 21.16
CA TYR A 333 27.09 -10.55 22.08
C TYR A 333 27.31 -11.13 23.49
N PRO A 334 26.79 -10.48 24.55
CA PRO A 334 26.76 -11.07 25.89
C PRO A 334 25.80 -12.27 25.94
N SER A 335 25.94 -13.09 26.99
CA SER A 335 25.11 -14.26 27.29
C SER A 335 23.61 -13.98 27.20
N GLU A 336 23.20 -12.82 27.70
CA GLU A 336 21.81 -12.40 27.83
C GLU A 336 21.05 -12.35 26.49
N PHE A 337 21.74 -12.21 25.35
CA PHE A 337 21.15 -12.27 24.00
C PHE A 337 20.42 -13.60 23.72
N VAL A 338 20.88 -14.72 24.29
CA VAL A 338 20.32 -16.06 24.05
C VAL A 338 19.61 -16.67 25.26
N SER A 339 19.58 -15.96 26.40
CA SER A 339 18.97 -16.41 27.65
C SER A 339 17.82 -15.52 28.15
N TRP A 340 17.66 -14.30 27.62
CA TRP A 340 16.74 -13.29 28.16
C TRP A 340 15.90 -12.59 27.08
N SER A 341 14.56 -12.68 27.15
CA SER A 341 13.70 -12.32 26.01
C SER A 341 13.66 -10.84 25.62
N SER A 342 13.87 -9.91 26.55
CA SER A 342 13.98 -8.48 26.21
C SER A 342 15.29 -8.11 25.50
N ASN A 343 16.18 -9.09 25.31
CA ASN A 343 17.47 -8.95 24.64
C ASN A 343 17.59 -9.80 23.35
N PHE A 344 16.54 -10.52 22.93
CA PHE A 344 16.58 -11.35 21.71
C PHE A 344 16.81 -10.54 20.42
N ASN A 345 16.66 -9.22 20.47
CA ASN A 345 16.97 -8.28 19.40
C ASN A 345 18.24 -7.45 19.64
N MET A 346 19.22 -7.99 20.39
CA MET A 346 20.56 -7.40 20.48
C MET A 346 21.36 -7.50 19.18
N THR A 347 20.99 -8.41 18.27
CA THR A 347 21.45 -8.43 16.87
C THR A 347 20.56 -7.52 16.00
N PRO A 348 21.10 -6.83 15.00
CA PRO A 348 20.30 -6.15 13.97
C PRO A 348 19.58 -7.12 13.02
N HIS A 349 19.88 -8.44 13.08
CA HIS A 349 19.27 -9.49 12.26
C HIS A 349 17.93 -9.96 12.86
N PHE A 350 16.83 -9.29 12.47
CA PHE A 350 15.50 -9.57 13.02
C PHE A 350 15.05 -11.05 12.95
N PRO A 351 15.34 -11.85 11.91
CA PRO A 351 14.96 -13.27 11.89
C PRO A 351 15.54 -14.11 13.05
N THR A 352 16.70 -13.75 13.62
CA THR A 352 17.26 -14.44 14.81
C THR A 352 16.52 -14.03 16.09
N THR A 353 15.97 -12.81 16.16
CA THR A 353 15.01 -12.44 17.21
C THR A 353 13.81 -13.37 17.18
N VAL A 354 13.29 -13.64 15.97
CA VAL A 354 12.15 -14.53 15.78
C VAL A 354 12.52 -15.99 16.07
N GLU A 355 13.68 -16.47 15.63
CA GLU A 355 14.21 -17.81 15.97
C GLU A 355 14.25 -18.04 17.50
N LEU A 356 14.75 -17.06 18.25
CA LEU A 356 14.78 -17.09 19.72
C LEU A 356 13.37 -17.15 20.32
N PHE A 357 12.42 -16.36 19.83
CA PHE A 357 11.03 -16.45 20.29
C PHE A 357 10.36 -17.78 19.92
N GLN A 358 10.57 -18.31 18.71
CA GLN A 358 10.08 -19.64 18.30
C GLN A 358 10.65 -20.75 19.19
N ALA A 359 11.93 -20.67 19.58
CA ALA A 359 12.53 -21.60 20.54
C ALA A 359 11.87 -21.53 21.93
N THR A 360 11.38 -20.35 22.38
CA THR A 360 10.56 -20.28 23.61
C THR A 360 9.18 -20.92 23.44
N ARG A 361 8.59 -20.87 22.24
CA ARG A 361 7.31 -21.56 21.94
C ARG A 361 7.49 -23.08 22.01
N GLU A 362 8.55 -23.62 21.40
CA GLU A 362 8.92 -25.04 21.51
C GLU A 362 9.13 -25.44 22.98
N MET A 363 9.98 -24.71 23.72
CA MET A 363 10.31 -25.01 25.11
C MET A 363 9.09 -24.93 26.06
N THR A 364 8.09 -24.11 25.73
CA THR A 364 6.84 -24.00 26.50
C THR A 364 5.71 -24.93 26.03
N GLU A 365 5.93 -25.72 24.97
CA GLU A 365 4.93 -26.57 24.28
C GLU A 365 3.76 -25.77 23.67
N LYS A 366 4.00 -24.51 23.28
CA LYS A 366 3.03 -23.65 22.57
C LYS A 366 3.25 -23.75 21.04
N PRO A 367 2.22 -23.61 20.18
CA PRO A 367 2.39 -23.65 18.72
C PRO A 367 3.38 -22.59 18.21
N PRO A 368 4.12 -22.83 17.12
CA PRO A 368 4.95 -21.80 16.48
C PRO A 368 4.09 -20.64 15.95
N PHE A 369 4.72 -19.51 15.68
CA PHE A 369 4.10 -18.39 14.96
C PHE A 369 4.28 -18.57 13.46
N ASP A 370 3.22 -18.30 12.68
CA ASP A 370 3.25 -18.25 11.21
C ASP A 370 3.94 -16.98 10.69
N GLY A 371 4.02 -15.95 11.54
CA GLY A 371 4.80 -14.75 11.31
C GLY A 371 4.99 -13.90 12.56
N ALA A 372 5.94 -12.97 12.50
CA ALA A 372 6.25 -12.02 13.55
C ALA A 372 6.39 -10.62 12.95
N ILE A 373 5.71 -9.65 13.54
CA ILE A 373 5.78 -8.23 13.18
C ILE A 373 6.32 -7.48 14.39
N SER A 374 7.20 -6.50 14.19
CA SER A 374 7.70 -5.63 15.25
C SER A 374 7.42 -4.17 14.95
N ILE A 375 7.00 -3.44 15.97
CA ILE A 375 6.67 -2.00 15.96
C ILE A 375 7.16 -1.32 17.25
N ASP A 376 7.14 0.01 17.26
CA ASP A 376 7.46 0.84 18.42
C ASP A 376 6.38 1.92 18.70
N PRO A 377 6.47 2.70 19.80
CA PRO A 377 5.55 3.79 20.10
C PRO A 377 5.51 4.97 19.11
N ILE A 378 6.49 5.11 18.22
CA ILE A 378 6.48 6.12 17.15
C ILE A 378 5.68 5.63 15.95
N VAL A 379 5.71 4.32 15.62
CA VAL A 379 4.73 3.71 14.70
C VAL A 379 3.31 4.03 15.20
N LEU A 380 3.06 3.83 16.49
CA LEU A 380 1.78 4.14 17.12
C LEU A 380 1.42 5.64 17.07
N ALA A 381 2.38 6.54 17.25
CA ALA A 381 2.18 7.97 17.05
C ALA A 381 1.73 8.29 15.61
N ASN A 382 2.38 7.70 14.60
CA ASN A 382 2.01 7.85 13.19
C ASN A 382 0.57 7.32 12.93
N LEU A 383 0.19 6.15 13.46
CA LEU A 383 -1.18 5.62 13.27
C LEU A 383 -2.26 6.49 13.96
N LEU A 384 -1.91 7.21 15.04
CA LEU A 384 -2.79 8.17 15.70
C LEU A 384 -3.03 9.45 14.86
N GLU A 385 -2.18 9.76 13.88
CA GLU A 385 -2.46 10.85 12.91
C GLU A 385 -3.61 10.46 11.96
N ALA A 386 -3.65 9.20 11.48
CA ALA A 386 -4.68 8.70 10.57
C ALA A 386 -6.01 8.36 11.29
N THR A 387 -5.94 7.88 12.53
CA THR A 387 -7.11 7.45 13.30
C THR A 387 -7.62 8.49 14.30
N GLY A 388 -6.90 9.60 14.50
CA GLY A 388 -7.16 10.60 15.55
C GLY A 388 -6.86 10.09 16.97
N PRO A 389 -7.10 10.90 18.03
CA PRO A 389 -6.73 10.56 19.40
C PRO A 389 -7.44 9.32 19.96
N LEU A 390 -6.80 8.68 20.95
CA LEU A 390 -7.36 7.66 21.85
C LEU A 390 -7.68 8.31 23.20
N THR A 391 -8.91 8.14 23.70
CA THR A 391 -9.29 8.58 25.05
C THR A 391 -9.36 7.37 25.98
N LEU A 392 -8.57 7.40 27.05
CA LEU A 392 -8.52 6.36 28.08
C LEU A 392 -9.71 6.53 29.05
N ALA A 393 -10.07 5.48 29.81
CA ALA A 393 -11.22 5.57 30.73
C ALA A 393 -10.99 6.49 31.95
N SER A 394 -9.74 6.93 32.16
CA SER A 394 -9.38 8.02 33.09
C SER A 394 -9.79 9.42 32.59
N GLY A 395 -10.11 9.56 31.30
CA GLY A 395 -10.26 10.85 30.61
C GLY A 395 -8.95 11.41 30.06
N GLU A 396 -7.82 10.70 30.24
CA GLU A 396 -6.53 11.02 29.61
C GLU A 396 -6.59 10.78 28.09
N ILE A 397 -5.88 11.61 27.32
CA ILE A 397 -5.85 11.55 25.85
C ILE A 397 -4.44 11.18 25.41
N VAL A 398 -4.35 10.15 24.57
CA VAL A 398 -3.12 9.75 23.85
C VAL A 398 -3.30 10.11 22.38
N ASP A 399 -2.39 10.89 21.83
CA ASP A 399 -2.41 11.38 20.45
C ASP A 399 -1.00 11.35 19.82
N ALA A 400 -0.91 11.66 18.53
CA ALA A 400 0.36 11.63 17.79
C ALA A 400 1.45 12.56 18.37
N GLY A 401 1.07 13.61 19.11
CA GLY A 401 1.98 14.57 19.71
C GLY A 401 2.51 14.15 21.09
N ASN A 402 1.82 13.25 21.81
CA ASN A 402 2.26 12.77 23.13
C ASN A 402 2.54 11.26 23.23
N ALA A 403 2.12 10.44 22.25
CA ALA A 403 2.28 8.98 22.28
C ALA A 403 3.71 8.53 22.60
N ALA A 404 4.73 9.24 22.08
CA ALA A 404 6.12 8.98 22.40
C ALA A 404 6.44 9.12 23.89
N SER A 405 6.06 10.24 24.53
CA SER A 405 6.37 10.51 25.94
C SER A 405 5.53 9.66 26.89
N VAL A 406 4.23 9.52 26.62
CA VAL A 406 3.31 8.76 27.47
C VAL A 406 3.46 7.25 27.38
N LEU A 407 4.23 6.74 26.41
CA LEU A 407 4.56 5.30 26.33
C LEU A 407 6.02 4.97 26.68
N MET A 408 6.95 5.91 26.52
CA MET A 408 8.38 5.62 26.73
C MET A 408 9.01 6.27 27.97
N SER A 409 8.37 7.27 28.58
CA SER A 409 8.97 8.07 29.66
C SER A 409 8.01 8.36 30.82
N GLU A 410 6.88 9.03 30.57
CA GLU A 410 6.03 9.57 31.63
C GLU A 410 5.45 8.52 32.61
N PRO A 411 5.03 7.30 32.20
CA PRO A 411 4.54 6.29 33.14
C PRO A 411 5.58 5.89 34.19
N TYR A 412 6.85 5.83 33.81
CA TYR A 412 7.93 5.37 34.68
C TYR A 412 8.23 6.38 35.80
N GLU A 413 8.17 7.69 35.51
CA GLU A 413 8.25 8.74 36.55
C GLU A 413 6.92 8.90 37.32
N ARG A 414 5.77 8.69 36.68
CA ARG A 414 4.44 8.86 37.28
C ARG A 414 4.07 7.77 38.28
N PHE A 415 4.37 6.51 37.97
CA PHE A 415 4.00 5.35 38.80
C PHE A 415 5.18 4.81 39.63
N GLY A 416 6.41 4.97 39.15
CA GLY A 416 7.62 4.52 39.86
C GLY A 416 7.57 3.03 40.18
N MET A 417 7.53 2.69 41.48
CA MET A 417 7.50 1.29 41.94
C MET A 417 6.11 0.63 41.90
N ASP A 418 5.04 1.36 41.55
CA ASP A 418 3.69 0.80 41.41
C ASP A 418 3.49 0.16 40.03
N ASN A 419 4.11 -1.02 39.85
CA ASN A 419 3.99 -1.81 38.62
C ASN A 419 2.52 -2.13 38.30
N ALA A 420 1.68 -2.40 39.30
CA ALA A 420 0.27 -2.73 39.06
C ALA A 420 -0.52 -1.55 38.45
N ALA A 421 -0.21 -0.30 38.84
CA ALA A 421 -0.77 0.89 38.20
C ALA A 421 -0.20 1.13 36.79
N MET A 422 1.10 0.85 36.60
CA MET A 422 1.80 1.01 35.33
C MET A 422 1.33 -0.01 34.27
N ASP A 423 1.24 -1.29 34.64
CA ASP A 423 0.73 -2.38 33.79
C ASP A 423 -0.74 -2.12 33.42
N ALA A 424 -1.56 -1.70 34.38
CA ALA A 424 -2.96 -1.34 34.13
C ALA A 424 -3.10 -0.16 33.14
N TYR A 425 -2.17 0.80 33.18
CA TYR A 425 -2.10 1.90 32.21
C TYR A 425 -1.72 1.40 30.81
N PHE A 426 -0.60 0.67 30.68
CA PHE A 426 -0.15 0.15 29.39
C PHE A 426 -1.18 -0.78 28.75
N ASN A 427 -1.79 -1.69 29.52
CA ASN A 427 -2.85 -2.58 29.05
C ASN A 427 -4.08 -1.79 28.57
N GLN A 428 -4.41 -0.66 29.20
CA GLN A 428 -5.50 0.21 28.76
C GLN A 428 -5.17 0.92 27.43
N VAL A 429 -3.94 1.37 27.21
CA VAL A 429 -3.52 1.95 25.93
C VAL A 429 -3.50 0.88 24.83
N SER A 430 -2.90 -0.29 25.10
CA SER A 430 -2.84 -1.42 24.14
C SER A 430 -4.23 -1.90 23.73
N ALA A 431 -5.14 -2.16 24.67
CA ALA A 431 -6.50 -2.59 24.37
C ALA A 431 -7.33 -1.49 23.67
N GLY A 432 -7.17 -0.24 24.10
CA GLY A 432 -7.83 0.91 23.47
C GLY A 432 -7.37 1.14 22.03
N MET A 433 -6.08 0.92 21.75
CA MET A 433 -5.52 1.00 20.41
C MET A 433 -5.93 -0.19 19.55
N PHE A 434 -5.88 -1.42 20.05
CA PHE A 434 -6.34 -2.60 19.32
C PHE A 434 -7.81 -2.44 18.86
N ALA A 435 -8.68 -1.97 19.76
CA ALA A 435 -10.09 -1.69 19.43
C ALA A 435 -10.28 -0.53 18.42
N LYS A 436 -9.31 0.39 18.33
CA LYS A 436 -9.34 1.55 17.43
C LYS A 436 -8.79 1.23 16.03
N LEU A 437 -7.76 0.38 15.95
CA LEU A 437 -7.21 -0.14 14.69
C LEU A 437 -8.12 -1.20 14.05
N THR A 438 -8.76 -2.06 14.86
CA THR A 438 -9.76 -3.02 14.36
C THR A 438 -11.14 -2.39 14.14
N GLY A 439 -11.43 -1.24 14.77
CA GLY A 439 -12.55 -0.39 14.38
C GLY A 439 -12.41 0.10 12.93
N ARG A 440 -13.51 0.33 12.21
CA ARG A 440 -13.49 0.75 10.80
C ARG A 440 -13.58 2.27 10.58
N ASP A 441 -13.41 3.06 11.65
CA ASP A 441 -13.62 4.51 11.65
C ASP A 441 -12.34 5.29 11.26
N TRP A 442 -11.66 4.89 10.19
CA TRP A 442 -10.47 5.57 9.65
C TRP A 442 -10.33 5.39 8.12
N ASP A 443 -9.59 6.31 7.48
CA ASP A 443 -9.33 6.28 6.04
C ASP A 443 -8.18 5.32 5.70
N ILE A 444 -8.40 4.43 4.73
CA ILE A 444 -7.44 3.37 4.37
C ILE A 444 -6.18 3.94 3.71
N GLY A 445 -6.29 4.99 2.90
CA GLY A 445 -5.13 5.65 2.28
C GLY A 445 -4.28 6.39 3.30
N ALA A 446 -4.91 7.07 4.26
CA ALA A 446 -4.23 7.72 5.38
C ALA A 446 -3.53 6.70 6.28
N MET A 447 -4.19 5.57 6.61
CA MET A 447 -3.59 4.48 7.37
C MET A 447 -2.38 3.88 6.64
N TRP A 448 -2.52 3.58 5.35
CA TRP A 448 -1.43 3.04 4.53
C TRP A 448 -0.24 4.00 4.47
N GLY A 449 -0.46 5.29 4.24
CA GLY A 449 0.60 6.30 4.26
C GLY A 449 1.37 6.37 5.58
N GLN A 450 0.70 6.18 6.72
CA GLN A 450 1.36 6.13 8.03
C GLN A 450 2.10 4.81 8.27
N ILE A 451 1.63 3.68 7.72
CA ILE A 451 2.37 2.41 7.73
C ILE A 451 3.64 2.52 6.88
N VAL A 452 3.53 3.06 5.65
CA VAL A 452 4.66 3.31 4.75
C VAL A 452 5.71 4.19 5.43
N ARG A 453 5.32 5.35 5.97
CA ARG A 453 6.21 6.25 6.74
C ARG A 453 6.87 5.55 7.93
N SER A 454 6.10 4.80 8.71
CA SER A 454 6.62 4.09 9.89
C SER A 454 7.68 3.05 9.51
N ALA A 455 7.47 2.37 8.39
CA ALA A 455 8.44 1.45 7.83
C ALA A 455 9.66 2.19 7.28
N GLU A 456 9.50 3.27 6.50
CA GLU A 456 10.60 4.09 5.98
C GLU A 456 11.50 4.68 7.09
N GLN A 457 10.94 4.96 8.28
CA GLN A 457 11.70 5.33 9.50
C GLN A 457 12.50 4.17 10.12
N GLY A 458 12.47 2.96 9.54
CA GLY A 458 13.13 1.75 10.04
C GLY A 458 12.42 1.06 11.20
N ARG A 459 11.18 1.45 11.53
CA ARG A 459 10.49 1.07 12.79
C ARG A 459 9.54 -0.11 12.67
N VAL A 460 9.38 -0.67 11.47
CA VAL A 460 8.52 -1.83 11.20
C VAL A 460 9.37 -2.95 10.63
N TYR A 461 9.39 -4.08 11.34
CA TYR A 461 9.99 -5.33 10.86
C TYR A 461 8.93 -6.43 10.71
N ALA A 462 9.11 -7.34 9.76
CA ALA A 462 8.19 -8.43 9.48
C ALA A 462 8.93 -9.71 9.05
N TRP A 463 8.54 -10.85 9.61
CA TRP A 463 9.02 -12.19 9.28
C TRP A 463 7.84 -13.14 9.11
N PHE A 464 7.97 -14.12 8.22
CA PHE A 464 6.95 -15.14 7.94
C PHE A 464 7.58 -16.53 7.75
N GLU A 465 6.86 -17.59 8.15
CA GLU A 465 7.24 -18.99 7.84
C GLU A 465 7.02 -19.31 6.35
N ASP A 466 5.98 -18.69 5.75
CA ASP A 466 5.68 -18.83 4.32
C ASP A 466 6.75 -18.09 3.48
N ALA A 467 7.42 -18.84 2.60
CA ALA A 467 8.51 -18.31 1.78
C ALA A 467 8.10 -17.24 0.76
N GLY A 468 6.82 -17.19 0.35
CA GLY A 468 6.29 -16.13 -0.50
C GLY A 468 6.15 -14.83 0.28
N LEU A 469 5.51 -14.89 1.45
CA LEU A 469 5.39 -13.75 2.36
C LEU A 469 6.76 -13.25 2.88
N GLN A 470 7.69 -14.15 3.18
CA GLN A 470 9.06 -13.78 3.55
C GLN A 470 9.81 -13.14 2.38
N GLY A 471 9.58 -13.60 1.14
CA GLY A 471 10.09 -12.97 -0.07
C GLY A 471 9.58 -11.53 -0.24
N LEU A 472 8.31 -11.27 0.10
CA LEU A 472 7.75 -9.92 0.11
C LEU A 472 8.37 -9.03 1.21
N ALA A 473 8.52 -9.56 2.42
CA ALA A 473 9.19 -8.85 3.51
C ALA A 473 10.64 -8.45 3.11
N HIS A 474 11.36 -9.34 2.43
CA HIS A 474 12.69 -9.06 1.89
C HIS A 474 12.67 -8.01 0.76
N GLN A 475 11.82 -8.20 -0.26
CA GLN A 475 11.67 -7.31 -1.41
C GLN A 475 11.35 -5.86 -1.01
N TYR A 476 10.57 -5.68 0.06
CA TYR A 476 10.19 -4.37 0.58
C TYR A 476 11.02 -3.88 1.78
N GLY A 477 12.07 -4.60 2.19
CA GLY A 477 13.03 -4.18 3.23
C GLY A 477 12.56 -4.33 4.67
N LEU A 478 11.43 -5.00 4.90
CA LEU A 478 10.84 -5.21 6.23
C LEU A 478 11.48 -6.37 6.99
N ASP A 479 12.20 -7.27 6.32
CA ASP A 479 12.72 -8.48 6.98
C ASP A 479 13.83 -8.21 8.01
N GLY A 480 14.43 -7.01 7.99
CA GLY A 480 15.52 -6.61 8.88
C GLY A 480 16.80 -7.43 8.70
N THR A 481 16.96 -8.18 7.61
CA THR A 481 18.09 -9.10 7.45
C THR A 481 19.44 -8.39 7.43
N LEU A 482 20.46 -9.10 7.96
CA LEU A 482 21.84 -8.85 7.58
C LEU A 482 22.08 -9.51 6.22
N ARG A 483 22.61 -8.77 5.25
CA ARG A 483 22.80 -9.25 3.87
C ARG A 483 23.90 -10.31 3.82
N GLU A 484 23.69 -11.41 3.07
CA GLU A 484 24.70 -12.47 2.89
C GLU A 484 25.79 -12.14 1.86
N ASP A 485 25.53 -11.17 0.96
CA ASP A 485 26.50 -10.59 0.03
C ASP A 485 26.24 -9.09 -0.23
N THR A 486 26.98 -8.48 -1.15
CA THR A 486 26.87 -7.05 -1.52
C THR A 486 26.12 -6.78 -2.84
N THR A 487 25.47 -7.80 -3.42
CA THR A 487 24.95 -7.75 -4.80
C THR A 487 23.61 -7.00 -4.91
N GLU A 488 22.71 -7.16 -3.93
CA GLU A 488 21.46 -6.40 -3.84
C GLU A 488 21.63 -5.03 -3.19
N ALA A 489 22.44 -4.98 -2.13
CA ALA A 489 22.75 -3.79 -1.35
C ALA A 489 24.08 -3.99 -0.61
N THR A 490 24.84 -2.91 -0.41
CA THR A 490 26.08 -2.93 0.38
C THR A 490 25.78 -2.36 1.76
N GLN A 491 25.40 -3.26 2.66
CA GLN A 491 24.88 -2.91 3.98
C GLN A 491 26.00 -2.59 4.98
N LEU A 492 25.92 -1.41 5.59
CA LEU A 492 26.76 -0.96 6.71
C LEU A 492 25.85 -0.45 7.83
N GLY A 493 26.29 -0.51 9.09
CA GLY A 493 25.57 0.17 10.16
C GLY A 493 26.31 0.34 11.46
N ILE A 494 25.81 1.28 12.26
CA ILE A 494 26.16 1.46 13.68
C ILE A 494 24.88 1.26 14.48
N TYR A 495 24.88 0.30 15.40
CA TYR A 495 23.72 -0.07 16.20
C TYR A 495 24.02 0.07 17.69
N PHE A 496 23.00 0.23 18.51
CA PHE A 496 23.13 0.42 19.95
C PHE A 496 22.34 -0.63 20.74
N ASN A 497 22.93 -1.14 21.82
CA ASN A 497 22.19 -1.82 22.87
C ASN A 497 22.43 -1.13 24.22
N ASP A 498 21.38 -0.82 24.96
CA ASP A 498 21.50 -0.39 26.36
C ASP A 498 22.05 -1.55 27.20
N TYR A 499 23.10 -1.23 27.97
CA TYR A 499 23.68 -2.09 28.98
C TYR A 499 23.52 -1.52 30.40
N SER A 500 22.92 -0.33 30.57
CA SER A 500 22.67 0.29 31.87
C SER A 500 21.50 -0.36 32.61
N ILE A 501 20.56 -1.00 31.90
CA ILE A 501 19.27 -1.45 32.42
C ILE A 501 18.50 -0.22 32.95
N GLY A 502 18.08 0.63 32.03
CA GLY A 502 17.32 1.85 32.32
C GLY A 502 16.24 2.13 31.26
N LYS A 503 15.84 3.41 31.17
CA LYS A 503 15.09 4.00 30.04
C LYS A 503 15.64 5.37 29.66
N LEU A 504 16.97 5.52 29.76
CA LEU A 504 17.66 6.79 29.55
C LEU A 504 17.63 7.19 28.08
N GLU A 505 17.58 6.21 27.17
CA GLU A 505 17.73 6.42 25.73
C GLU A 505 16.49 7.06 25.08
N TYR A 506 15.41 7.30 25.85
CA TYR A 506 14.37 8.27 25.47
C TYR A 506 14.95 9.67 25.23
N HIS A 507 16.05 10.01 25.92
CA HIS A 507 16.75 11.28 25.84
C HIS A 507 17.96 11.23 24.89
N LEU A 508 18.12 10.16 24.11
CA LEU A 508 19.23 9.98 23.19
C LEU A 508 18.89 10.56 21.80
N ASN A 509 19.69 11.54 21.37
CA ASN A 509 19.61 12.14 20.04
C ASN A 509 20.87 11.76 19.26
N TYR A 510 20.73 11.43 17.97
CA TYR A 510 21.89 11.20 17.10
C TYR A 510 21.62 11.46 15.62
N SER A 511 22.71 11.67 14.87
CA SER A 511 22.72 11.77 13.41
C SER A 511 23.86 10.93 12.83
N GLN A 512 23.61 10.24 11.72
CA GLN A 512 24.55 9.38 11.02
C GLN A 512 25.07 10.07 9.75
N TYR A 513 26.36 9.96 9.47
CA TYR A 513 26.91 10.37 8.19
C TYR A 513 27.98 9.42 7.66
N ALA A 514 28.16 9.39 6.35
CA ALA A 514 29.18 8.59 5.69
C ALA A 514 29.99 9.39 4.67
N THR A 515 31.28 9.06 4.57
CA THR A 515 32.23 9.61 3.61
C THR A 515 33.07 8.47 3.03
N CYS A 516 33.49 8.61 1.77
CA CYS A 516 34.22 7.57 1.05
C CYS A 516 35.52 8.08 0.45
N ASN A 517 36.49 7.18 0.33
CA ASN A 517 37.68 7.36 -0.47
C ASN A 517 37.65 6.33 -1.61
N ALA A 518 37.42 6.82 -2.82
CA ALA A 518 37.27 5.97 -4.01
C ALA A 518 38.60 5.37 -4.50
N ASP A 519 39.74 6.03 -4.25
CA ASP A 519 41.06 5.55 -4.66
C ASP A 519 41.56 4.40 -3.76
N ASP A 520 41.36 4.53 -2.44
CA ASP A 520 41.67 3.47 -1.46
C ASP A 520 40.51 2.46 -1.26
N ARG A 521 39.36 2.67 -1.93
CA ARG A 521 38.15 1.83 -1.86
C ARG A 521 37.60 1.64 -0.44
N THR A 522 37.64 2.69 0.38
CA THR A 522 37.15 2.69 1.77
C THR A 522 35.93 3.58 1.98
N ILE A 523 35.16 3.27 3.03
CA ILE A 523 34.07 4.10 3.55
C ILE A 523 34.27 4.28 5.06
N THR A 524 34.10 5.51 5.54
CA THR A 524 34.02 5.84 6.97
C THR A 524 32.58 6.24 7.29
N VAL A 525 31.96 5.54 8.23
CA VAL A 525 30.62 5.85 8.75
C VAL A 525 30.77 6.35 10.19
N THR A 526 30.07 7.43 10.51
CA THR A 526 30.15 8.14 11.78
C THR A 526 28.76 8.42 12.32
N MET A 527 28.61 8.44 13.64
CA MET A 527 27.44 9.00 14.32
C MET A 527 27.87 10.00 15.39
N ASP A 528 27.21 11.14 15.41
CA ASP A 528 27.26 12.10 16.52
C ASP A 528 26.08 11.84 17.46
N LEU A 529 26.34 11.72 18.75
CA LEU A 529 25.34 11.47 19.79
C LEU A 529 25.27 12.63 20.80
N HIS A 530 24.09 12.88 21.33
CA HIS A 530 23.84 13.85 22.40
C HIS A 530 22.81 13.32 23.42
N SER A 531 23.15 13.45 24.70
CA SER A 531 22.28 13.10 25.83
C SER A 531 21.53 14.33 26.32
N THR A 532 20.21 14.34 26.12
CA THR A 532 19.30 15.39 26.65
C THR A 532 18.76 15.04 28.04
N ILE A 533 19.40 14.11 28.76
CA ILE A 533 19.00 13.72 30.12
C ILE A 533 19.10 14.93 31.05
N THR A 534 18.15 15.05 31.98
CA THR A 534 18.06 16.13 32.96
C THR A 534 18.16 15.61 34.40
N GLU A 535 18.52 16.49 35.34
CA GLU A 535 18.66 16.15 36.76
C GLU A 535 17.37 15.70 37.44
N ASP A 536 16.21 16.06 36.88
CA ASP A 536 14.89 15.79 37.46
C ASP A 536 14.41 14.35 37.32
N ILE A 537 14.89 13.56 36.35
CA ILE A 537 14.60 12.11 36.25
C ILE A 537 14.92 11.41 37.58
N LYS A 538 13.91 10.85 38.26
CA LYS A 538 14.05 10.20 39.58
C LYS A 538 13.68 8.72 39.60
N SER A 539 12.98 8.18 38.62
CA SER A 539 12.50 6.80 38.68
C SER A 539 13.62 5.78 38.55
N GLY A 540 13.58 4.76 39.41
CA GLY A 540 14.47 3.60 39.33
C GLY A 540 14.22 2.70 38.11
N TYR A 541 13.18 2.96 37.32
CA TYR A 541 12.93 2.32 36.02
C TYR A 541 13.53 3.10 34.84
N THR A 542 13.75 4.41 35.01
CA THR A 542 14.37 5.27 33.98
C THR A 542 15.88 5.33 34.15
N LEU A 543 16.36 5.40 35.38
CA LEU A 543 17.78 5.45 35.74
C LEU A 543 18.50 4.11 35.49
N GLY A 544 19.77 4.16 35.06
CA GLY A 544 20.56 2.98 34.73
C GLY A 544 20.90 2.13 35.97
N LEU A 545 20.22 1.00 36.13
CA LEU A 545 20.29 0.16 37.34
C LEU A 545 21.67 -0.51 37.53
N ARG A 546 22.35 -0.93 36.45
CA ARG A 546 23.72 -1.51 36.51
C ARG A 546 24.75 -0.52 37.04
N ASN A 547 24.49 0.79 36.96
CA ASN A 547 25.45 1.84 37.32
C ASN A 547 25.71 1.85 38.84
N ILE A 548 24.73 1.44 39.67
CA ILE A 548 24.83 1.35 41.14
C ILE A 548 26.04 0.52 41.58
N GLU A 549 26.16 -0.69 41.04
CA GLU A 549 27.22 -1.65 41.43
C GLU A 549 28.61 -1.24 40.91
N ARG A 550 28.64 -0.31 39.94
CA ARG A 550 29.84 0.14 39.22
C ARG A 550 30.37 1.48 39.72
N GLY A 551 29.59 2.21 40.53
CA GLY A 551 29.94 3.56 40.97
C GLY A 551 29.82 4.62 39.88
N ILE A 552 29.09 4.32 38.80
CA ILE A 552 28.79 5.24 37.69
C ILE A 552 27.54 6.07 38.07
N ASP A 553 27.40 7.32 37.59
CA ASP A 553 26.17 8.08 37.84
C ASP A 553 24.95 7.42 37.16
N LEU A 554 23.82 7.44 37.86
CA LEU A 554 22.57 6.81 37.43
C LEU A 554 21.94 7.43 36.18
N ARG A 555 22.43 8.61 35.74
CA ARG A 555 22.02 9.31 34.51
C ARG A 555 23.06 9.21 33.39
N THR A 556 23.91 8.18 33.42
CA THR A 556 24.86 7.87 32.35
C THR A 556 24.35 6.68 31.55
N MET A 557 24.11 6.87 30.25
CA MET A 557 23.79 5.77 29.34
C MET A 557 25.01 4.85 29.22
N MET A 558 24.80 3.53 29.18
CA MET A 558 25.86 2.56 28.89
C MET A 558 25.54 1.89 27.55
N LEU A 559 26.04 2.44 26.46
CA LEU A 559 25.73 1.94 25.12
C LEU A 559 26.79 0.93 24.69
N ASP A 560 26.38 -0.29 24.37
CA ASP A 560 27.16 -1.22 23.56
C ASP A 560 27.00 -0.84 22.09
N VAL A 561 28.02 -0.21 21.52
CA VAL A 561 28.05 0.31 20.15
C VAL A 561 28.56 -0.79 19.22
N LEU A 562 27.70 -1.27 18.32
CA LEU A 562 28.01 -2.31 17.35
C LEU A 562 28.30 -1.70 15.98
N PHE A 563 29.51 -1.90 15.47
CA PHE A 563 29.94 -1.48 14.14
C PHE A 563 29.86 -2.68 13.19
N PHE A 564 29.10 -2.57 12.10
CA PHE A 564 28.81 -3.67 11.17
C PHE A 564 29.26 -3.35 9.75
N ALA A 565 30.11 -4.21 9.18
CA ALA A 565 30.59 -4.12 7.80
C ALA A 565 30.05 -5.28 6.95
N PRO A 566 29.88 -5.12 5.62
CA PRO A 566 29.25 -6.12 4.77
C PRO A 566 30.13 -7.36 4.57
N PRO A 567 29.57 -8.49 4.10
CA PRO A 567 30.33 -9.72 3.89
C PRO A 567 31.51 -9.52 2.93
N GLY A 568 32.68 -10.01 3.35
CA GLY A 568 33.93 -9.87 2.60
C GLY A 568 34.66 -8.52 2.78
N ALA A 569 34.10 -7.59 3.54
CA ALA A 569 34.80 -6.37 3.96
C ALA A 569 35.81 -6.62 5.11
N GLU A 570 36.62 -5.61 5.43
CA GLU A 570 37.48 -5.57 6.63
C GLU A 570 37.24 -4.26 7.38
N ILE A 571 37.03 -4.32 8.70
CA ILE A 571 37.00 -3.13 9.56
C ILE A 571 38.45 -2.75 9.84
N LEU A 572 38.89 -1.59 9.34
CA LEU A 572 40.27 -1.10 9.43
C LEU A 572 40.54 -0.35 10.74
N SER A 573 39.51 0.32 11.27
CA SER A 573 39.55 1.07 12.52
C SER A 573 38.15 1.35 13.05
N VAL A 574 38.03 1.46 14.37
CA VAL A 574 36.88 2.03 15.07
C VAL A 574 37.35 3.19 15.96
N ASP A 575 36.45 4.14 16.22
CA ASP A 575 36.62 5.24 17.17
C ASP A 575 35.41 5.24 18.12
N PRO A 576 35.61 5.08 19.45
CA PRO A 576 36.89 4.94 20.14
C PRO A 576 37.58 3.57 19.91
N GLU A 577 38.91 3.56 19.80
CA GLU A 577 39.73 2.36 19.54
C GLU A 577 39.54 1.27 20.61
N GLU A 578 39.51 1.67 21.90
CA GLU A 578 39.06 0.88 23.04
C GLU A 578 37.78 1.49 23.61
N GLY A 579 36.80 0.68 24.01
CA GLY A 579 35.58 1.17 24.65
C GLY A 579 35.83 1.63 26.09
N ASP A 580 34.90 2.40 26.65
CA ASP A 580 35.02 2.83 28.05
C ASP A 580 34.95 1.62 29.00
N ARG A 581 35.91 1.49 29.92
CA ARG A 581 36.00 0.37 30.88
C ARG A 581 36.05 0.89 32.33
N TRP A 582 35.17 0.34 33.17
CA TRP A 582 35.08 0.65 34.62
C TRP A 582 35.42 -0.57 35.50
N ASP A 583 35.32 -1.80 34.98
CA ASP A 583 35.69 -3.05 35.64
C ASP A 583 36.40 -4.02 34.67
N SER A 584 36.91 -5.14 35.19
CA SER A 584 37.67 -6.12 34.41
C SER A 584 36.81 -7.22 33.75
N THR A 585 35.48 -7.07 33.74
CA THR A 585 34.54 -7.97 33.04
C THR A 585 34.11 -7.42 31.70
N TYR A 586 34.14 -6.10 31.52
CA TYR A 586 33.86 -5.50 30.22
C TYR A 586 35.09 -5.54 29.31
N HIS A 587 34.91 -6.13 28.14
CA HIS A 587 35.91 -6.21 27.08
C HIS A 587 35.25 -5.82 25.75
N ASP A 588 36.02 -5.16 24.91
CA ASP A 588 35.67 -4.92 23.52
C ASP A 588 35.56 -6.26 22.78
N ARG A 589 34.60 -6.36 21.88
CA ARG A 589 34.20 -7.63 21.24
C ARG A 589 34.31 -7.54 19.73
N SER A 590 34.57 -8.67 19.08
CA SER A 590 34.67 -8.76 17.62
C SER A 590 34.30 -10.16 17.15
N GLY A 591 33.82 -10.26 15.91
CA GLY A 591 33.30 -11.51 15.38
C GLY A 591 32.52 -11.31 14.08
N PHE A 592 31.57 -12.22 13.84
CA PHE A 592 30.75 -12.25 12.64
C PHE A 592 29.31 -12.65 12.97
N ASP A 593 28.35 -11.94 12.41
CA ASP A 593 26.93 -12.31 12.43
C ASP A 593 26.43 -12.38 10.98
N HIS A 594 25.82 -13.49 10.58
CA HIS A 594 25.38 -13.75 9.19
C HIS A 594 26.43 -13.32 8.13
N SER A 595 27.67 -13.79 8.27
CA SER A 595 28.83 -13.46 7.44
C SER A 595 29.30 -11.99 7.42
N ASN A 596 28.61 -11.08 8.12
CA ASN A 596 29.01 -9.68 8.26
C ASN A 596 30.04 -9.56 9.39
N PRO A 597 31.29 -9.11 9.13
CA PRO A 597 32.24 -8.77 10.18
C PRO A 597 31.73 -7.60 11.03
N ALA A 598 31.89 -7.73 12.35
CA ALA A 598 31.46 -6.71 13.29
C ALA A 598 32.41 -6.55 14.48
N GLU A 599 32.35 -5.36 15.08
CA GLU A 599 33.03 -5.00 16.31
C GLU A 599 32.09 -4.33 17.29
N SER A 600 32.40 -4.41 18.59
CA SER A 600 31.64 -3.86 19.69
C SER A 600 32.57 -3.10 20.65
N ARG A 601 32.10 -1.94 21.12
CA ARG A 601 32.76 -1.05 22.08
C ARG A 601 31.73 -0.51 23.07
N THR A 602 32.02 -0.42 24.36
CA THR A 602 31.18 0.44 25.22
C THR A 602 31.44 1.90 24.96
N MET A 603 30.37 2.68 25.02
CA MET A 603 30.43 4.11 25.27
C MET A 603 29.56 4.47 26.48
N LEU A 604 30.16 5.15 27.45
CA LEU A 604 29.45 5.90 28.48
C LEU A 604 29.09 7.27 27.93
N LEU A 605 27.80 7.63 27.99
CA LEU A 605 27.32 8.97 27.61
C LEU A 605 26.62 9.61 28.81
N GLU A 606 27.31 10.56 29.45
CA GLU A 606 26.82 11.25 30.63
C GLU A 606 25.70 12.24 30.30
N LYS A 607 24.87 12.55 31.31
CA LYS A 607 23.77 13.52 31.24
C LYS A 607 24.24 14.90 30.75
N GLY A 608 23.78 15.30 29.56
CA GLY A 608 24.06 16.60 28.95
C GLY A 608 25.27 16.63 28.02
N GLU A 609 26.03 15.53 27.92
CA GLU A 609 27.24 15.45 27.10
C GLU A 609 26.94 15.03 25.65
N SER A 610 27.97 15.16 24.81
CA SER A 610 27.99 14.66 23.42
C SER A 610 29.25 13.87 23.14
N ARG A 611 29.12 12.82 22.33
CA ARG A 611 30.25 12.00 21.85
C ARG A 611 30.01 11.58 20.41
N THR A 612 31.09 11.41 19.68
CA THR A 612 31.10 10.89 18.30
C THR A 612 31.64 9.46 18.33
N VAL A 613 31.10 8.58 17.49
CA VAL A 613 31.63 7.23 17.24
C VAL A 613 31.76 7.01 15.74
N SER A 614 32.80 6.32 15.27
CA SER A 614 32.97 6.04 13.85
C SER A 614 33.70 4.74 13.58
N TYR A 615 33.66 4.27 12.34
CA TYR A 615 34.48 3.17 11.87
C TYR A 615 34.80 3.30 10.38
N THR A 616 35.98 2.82 9.99
CA THR A 616 36.43 2.81 8.59
C THR A 616 36.51 1.37 8.09
N VAL A 617 35.94 1.14 6.92
CA VAL A 617 35.76 -0.17 6.30
C VAL A 617 36.46 -0.22 4.94
N GLN A 618 37.28 -1.24 4.73
CA GLN A 618 37.73 -1.65 3.41
C GLN A 618 36.62 -2.43 2.72
N LEU A 619 36.09 -1.90 1.62
CA LEU A 619 35.01 -2.56 0.88
C LEU A 619 35.55 -3.73 0.03
N PRO A 620 34.80 -4.84 -0.10
CA PRO A 620 35.22 -6.00 -0.89
C PRO A 620 35.42 -5.63 -2.36
N GLU A 621 36.28 -6.36 -3.06
CA GLU A 621 36.55 -6.19 -4.50
C GLU A 621 35.33 -6.53 -5.39
N GLY A 622 35.27 -5.90 -6.57
CA GLY A 622 34.21 -6.14 -7.58
C GLY A 622 33.13 -5.04 -7.67
N ASP A 623 31.96 -5.39 -8.17
CA ASP A 623 30.82 -4.47 -8.33
C ASP A 623 29.94 -4.47 -7.07
N LEU A 624 29.74 -3.29 -6.46
CA LEU A 624 28.91 -3.13 -5.26
C LEU A 624 27.45 -2.81 -5.60
N GLY A 625 26.53 -3.12 -4.68
CA GLY A 625 25.15 -2.67 -4.71
C GLY A 625 24.97 -1.15 -4.53
N PRO A 626 23.72 -0.67 -4.46
CA PRO A 626 23.38 0.54 -3.69
C PRO A 626 24.02 0.51 -2.31
N LEU A 627 24.43 1.66 -1.78
CA LEU A 627 24.81 1.77 -0.37
C LEU A 627 23.57 1.64 0.52
N GLU A 628 23.61 0.79 1.53
CA GLU A 628 22.57 0.66 2.54
C GLU A 628 23.18 1.05 3.89
N LEU A 629 22.89 2.26 4.37
CA LEU A 629 23.22 2.66 5.74
C LEU A 629 22.04 2.33 6.65
N ARG A 630 22.28 1.46 7.63
CA ARG A 630 21.37 1.18 8.73
C ARG A 630 21.91 1.80 10.03
N HIS A 631 20.99 2.07 10.94
CA HIS A 631 21.25 2.43 12.31
C HIS A 631 20.10 1.90 13.17
N THR A 632 20.26 1.94 14.49
CA THR A 632 19.14 1.63 15.40
C THR A 632 18.10 2.77 15.42
N PRO A 633 16.80 2.51 15.20
CA PRO A 633 15.75 3.51 15.35
C PRO A 633 15.63 4.01 16.80
N GLY A 634 15.91 5.29 17.04
CA GLY A 634 15.85 5.89 18.39
C GLY A 634 14.47 6.41 18.78
N ALA A 635 14.34 7.00 19.97
CA ALA A 635 13.11 7.69 20.41
C ALA A 635 12.81 8.99 19.62
N HIS A 636 13.73 9.42 18.76
CA HIS A 636 13.62 10.61 17.90
C HIS A 636 14.01 10.25 16.45
N ASP A 637 13.73 11.14 15.50
CA ASP A 637 14.18 10.99 14.11
C ASP A 637 15.72 11.10 14.02
N THR A 638 16.32 10.27 13.18
CA THR A 638 17.77 10.20 12.96
C THR A 638 18.13 10.74 11.58
N PRO A 639 18.76 11.93 11.46
CA PRO A 639 19.26 12.41 10.18
C PRO A 639 20.37 11.51 9.65
N VAL A 640 20.26 11.11 8.38
CA VAL A 640 21.31 10.38 7.64
C VAL A 640 21.85 11.29 6.53
N THR A 641 23.17 11.30 6.31
CA THR A 641 23.80 12.07 5.23
C THR A 641 24.94 11.29 4.58
N ILE A 642 24.96 11.19 3.25
CA ILE A 642 26.03 10.52 2.50
C ILE A 642 26.74 11.57 1.65
N ASP A 643 28.07 11.64 1.75
CA ASP A 643 28.86 12.56 0.93
C ASP A 643 28.92 12.12 -0.55
N ALA A 644 28.90 13.09 -1.46
CA ALA A 644 28.96 12.86 -2.91
C ALA A 644 30.23 12.11 -3.35
N ASN A 645 31.29 12.09 -2.54
CA ASN A 645 32.50 11.29 -2.77
C ASN A 645 32.25 9.76 -2.74
N CYS A 646 31.10 9.28 -2.25
CA CYS A 646 30.69 7.88 -2.35
C CYS A 646 30.13 7.48 -3.73
N ALA A 647 29.80 8.44 -4.59
CA ALA A 647 29.25 8.20 -5.94
C ALA A 647 30.07 7.28 -6.87
N PRO A 648 31.43 7.24 -6.83
CA PRO A 648 32.21 6.34 -7.67
C PRO A 648 32.21 4.87 -7.23
N LEU A 649 31.74 4.55 -6.01
CA LEU A 649 31.86 3.20 -5.42
C LEU A 649 30.58 2.36 -5.52
N PHE A 650 29.40 2.98 -5.47
CA PHE A 650 28.11 2.28 -5.34
C PHE A 650 27.21 2.49 -6.56
N ARG A 651 26.36 1.49 -6.87
CA ARG A 651 25.34 1.62 -7.94
C ARG A 651 24.29 2.70 -7.66
N SER A 652 24.07 3.03 -6.38
CA SER A 652 23.37 4.23 -5.93
C SER A 652 24.05 4.74 -4.65
N PRO A 653 24.57 5.98 -4.63
CA PRO A 653 25.22 6.55 -3.45
C PRO A 653 24.27 7.37 -2.57
N GLU A 654 23.08 7.72 -3.04
CA GLU A 654 22.06 8.44 -2.24
C GLU A 654 21.40 7.54 -1.18
N GLY A 655 21.83 6.28 -1.12
CA GLY A 655 21.17 5.17 -0.44
C GLY A 655 20.50 4.21 -1.43
N SER A 656 20.07 3.06 -0.92
CA SER A 656 18.74 2.58 -1.25
C SER A 656 17.76 3.30 -0.32
N ASP A 657 16.57 3.62 -0.79
CA ASP A 657 15.41 3.57 0.12
C ASP A 657 15.34 2.11 0.56
N ASN A 658 15.79 1.82 1.78
CA ASN A 658 15.96 0.45 2.25
C ASN A 658 14.61 -0.26 2.26
N ILE A 659 13.58 0.47 2.67
CA ILE A 659 12.18 0.05 2.64
C ILE A 659 11.48 0.63 1.43
N ARG A 660 10.82 -0.24 0.68
CA ARG A 660 10.29 0.05 -0.67
C ARG A 660 8.77 0.09 -0.73
N LEU A 661 8.09 0.16 0.41
CA LEU A 661 6.61 0.18 0.47
C LEU A 661 5.99 1.37 -0.27
N SER A 662 6.67 2.53 -0.31
CA SER A 662 6.27 3.69 -1.12
C SER A 662 6.29 3.44 -2.65
N LYS A 663 6.81 2.29 -3.09
CA LYS A 663 6.84 1.85 -4.50
C LYS A 663 5.67 0.91 -4.85
N ILE A 664 4.78 0.62 -3.88
CA ILE A 664 3.55 -0.18 -4.08
C ILE A 664 2.41 0.68 -4.66
N GLY A 665 2.38 1.98 -4.36
CA GLY A 665 1.34 2.93 -4.79
C GLY A 665 0.57 3.58 -3.64
#